data_AF-A0A9E2VS12-F1
#
_entry.id   AF-A0A9E2VS12-F1
#
_cell.length_a   1.000
_cell.length_b   1.000
_cell.length_c   1.000
_cell.angle_alpha   90.00
_cell.angle_beta   90.00
_cell.angle_gamma   90.00
#
_symmetry.space_group_name_H-M   'P 1'
#
loop_
_entity.id
_entity.type
_entity.pdbx_description
1 polymer ?
#
loop_
_entity_poly.entity_id
_entity_poly.type
_entity_poly.pdbx_seq_one_letter_code
_entity_poly.pdbx_strand_id
1 'polypeptide(L)'
;MLLVLCGLIAGVSLVFASVKQNHSEQSSDRYIQHLDDLSALWSFYKQTYIQSGRVVSLDENGITTSEGQGYAMLRAVWSNDRATFNTVWAWTKQHLQVRDDKLFAWKWKGTVIDRNSATDADTDIALALILAARRFDHPAFEQESLAIINSIWDQEIVHIGSRAYVTAGNWARYEDYPTIHVAYLAPYAYETFASVDSHHPWAHAIESSYAILHWLYDEEALPVPPELIYLDKHNGQLTVRHPVTGVSSSFSYDAFPIFWRVALDAAWFGRSERPLRQKMLGFFQQEWKAHGKFVDRYSLKGLPLSSSEGLPLYATVHALAFQEQHDLTRLLSEKKLAPIEAGALEGKRLPYYFQNWLWFGQAVTLSQARHYDEFLGFLRPFDMVGFSAHFPWELFAVTVMLYLIARWHPVLKFVFLICGFSLCLRYLHWRFFHTLNFLETGGLFISVALWAAELYAFSTVVLLFIQVGIGWRRQPVCPPEPTQGFAPSVDIFIPIYSESCEILKKTLIGASAMEHGHKRIYVLDDSHREEVCRLAEQFGATYIKGPRQHAKAGNLNHALTQTEGELIVVFDTDHIPVTTFLTETVPFFADPEMGFVQTPHHFYNQDIFQRALGAGPRIPNEQDLFNHAIQGGRQGWQGAFFVGSGAVFRRSAIAALNGFNLMSITEDIHTSQHLHARGWKSAFVDKDLAVGLTAENLASYIVQRRRWMLGCLQIFFKDNPLLCRGLSLRH
;
A
#
# COMPACT_ATOMS: atom_id res chain seq x y z
N MET A 1 13.14 -8.51 -40.58
CA MET A 1 13.05 -8.77 -39.11
C MET A 1 12.13 -7.77 -38.41
N LEU A 2 12.30 -6.45 -38.58
CA LEU A 2 11.37 -5.42 -38.03
C LEU A 2 9.90 -5.63 -38.47
N LEU A 3 9.66 -5.95 -39.74
CA LEU A 3 8.32 -6.26 -40.28
C LEU A 3 7.69 -7.54 -39.67
N VAL A 4 8.52 -8.52 -39.32
CA VAL A 4 8.07 -9.76 -38.66
C VAL A 4 7.75 -9.49 -37.19
N LEU A 5 8.51 -8.60 -36.54
CA LEU A 5 8.24 -8.13 -35.18
C LEU A 5 6.95 -7.29 -35.14
N CYS A 6 6.73 -6.38 -36.09
CA CYS A 6 5.48 -5.64 -36.22
C CYS A 6 4.29 -6.55 -36.53
N GLY A 7 4.47 -7.59 -37.33
CA GLY A 7 3.44 -8.60 -37.61
C GLY A 7 3.11 -9.48 -36.41
N LEU A 8 4.11 -9.84 -35.58
CA LEU A 8 3.91 -10.55 -34.31
C LEU A 8 3.28 -9.64 -33.25
N ILE A 9 3.66 -8.37 -33.17
CA ILE A 9 3.03 -7.38 -32.27
C ILE A 9 1.57 -7.18 -32.69
N ALA A 10 1.28 -7.01 -33.99
CA ALA A 10 -0.08 -6.89 -34.49
C ALA A 10 -0.91 -8.18 -34.29
N GLY A 11 -0.30 -9.35 -34.48
CA GLY A 11 -0.95 -10.65 -34.26
C GLY A 11 -1.24 -10.93 -32.78
N VAL A 12 -0.32 -10.57 -31.88
CA VAL A 12 -0.51 -10.63 -30.44
C VAL A 12 -1.56 -9.61 -29.99
N SER A 13 -1.53 -8.38 -30.51
CA SER A 13 -2.58 -7.38 -30.28
C SER A 13 -3.96 -7.83 -30.77
N LEU A 14 -4.04 -8.54 -31.91
CA LEU A 14 -5.31 -9.08 -32.43
C LEU A 14 -5.84 -10.27 -31.60
N VAL A 15 -4.94 -11.15 -31.14
CA VAL A 15 -5.32 -12.28 -30.27
C VAL A 15 -5.71 -11.78 -28.88
N PHE A 16 -5.00 -10.81 -28.30
CA PHE A 16 -5.40 -10.18 -27.04
C PHE A 16 -6.60 -9.26 -27.17
N ALA A 17 -6.82 -8.58 -28.30
CA ALA A 17 -8.05 -7.83 -28.58
C ALA A 17 -9.26 -8.77 -28.72
N SER A 18 -9.09 -9.93 -29.35
CA SER A 18 -10.14 -10.95 -29.48
C SER A 18 -10.44 -11.67 -28.17
N VAL A 19 -9.48 -11.76 -27.24
CA VAL A 19 -9.67 -12.34 -25.90
C VAL A 19 -10.18 -11.29 -24.89
N LYS A 20 -9.83 -10.01 -25.06
CA LYS A 20 -10.37 -8.86 -24.29
C LYS A 20 -11.87 -8.64 -24.54
N GLN A 21 -12.34 -8.88 -25.76
CA GLN A 21 -13.61 -8.31 -26.21
C GLN A 21 -14.91 -8.89 -25.64
N ASN A 22 -14.96 -10.08 -25.03
CA ASN A 22 -16.28 -10.73 -24.86
C ASN A 22 -16.83 -10.94 -23.44
N HIS A 23 -16.06 -10.89 -22.35
CA HIS A 23 -16.69 -11.11 -21.02
C HIS A 23 -16.14 -10.30 -19.82
N SER A 24 -14.85 -9.96 -19.72
CA SER A 24 -14.31 -9.29 -18.51
C SER A 24 -14.30 -7.75 -18.58
N GLU A 25 -13.92 -7.12 -19.70
CA GLU A 25 -13.92 -5.65 -19.85
C GLU A 25 -15.34 -5.08 -19.72
N GLN A 26 -16.34 -5.71 -20.35
CA GLN A 26 -17.74 -5.31 -20.19
C GLN A 26 -18.25 -5.42 -18.74
N SER A 27 -17.67 -6.27 -17.89
CA SER A 27 -18.10 -6.42 -16.48
C SER A 27 -17.50 -5.33 -15.59
N SER A 28 -16.26 -4.93 -15.87
CA SER A 28 -15.54 -3.83 -15.22
C SER A 28 -16.19 -2.48 -15.50
N ASP A 29 -16.38 -2.17 -16.78
CA ASP A 29 -16.94 -0.90 -17.22
C ASP A 29 -18.39 -0.74 -16.72
N ARG A 30 -19.15 -1.84 -16.70
CA ARG A 30 -20.49 -1.87 -16.10
C ARG A 30 -20.46 -1.62 -14.60
N TYR A 31 -19.50 -2.18 -13.86
CA TYR A 31 -19.42 -1.96 -12.41
C TYR A 31 -19.09 -0.50 -12.08
N ILE A 32 -18.13 0.10 -12.78
CA ILE A 32 -17.79 1.52 -12.62
C ILE A 32 -18.99 2.40 -12.99
N GLN A 33 -19.66 2.10 -14.10
CA GLN A 33 -20.88 2.80 -14.51
C GLN A 33 -21.97 2.73 -13.43
N HIS A 34 -22.21 1.57 -12.82
CA HIS A 34 -23.19 1.46 -11.74
C HIS A 34 -22.80 2.25 -10.48
N LEU A 35 -21.51 2.44 -10.19
CA LEU A 35 -21.05 3.31 -9.10
C LEU A 35 -21.30 4.79 -9.43
N ASP A 36 -21.06 5.20 -10.67
CA ASP A 36 -21.36 6.55 -11.15
C ASP A 36 -22.87 6.82 -11.10
N ASP A 37 -23.70 5.84 -11.51
CA ASP A 37 -25.15 5.90 -11.45
C ASP A 37 -25.65 6.06 -9.99
N LEU A 38 -25.08 5.29 -9.05
CA LEU A 38 -25.39 5.40 -7.62
C LEU A 38 -25.05 6.80 -7.07
N SER A 39 -23.94 7.38 -7.52
CA SER A 39 -23.50 8.74 -7.18
C SER A 39 -24.42 9.82 -7.76
N ALA A 40 -24.88 9.62 -9.01
CA ALA A 40 -25.86 10.49 -9.65
C ALA A 40 -27.20 10.47 -8.91
N LEU A 41 -27.70 9.29 -8.52
CA LEU A 41 -28.92 9.14 -7.73
C LEU A 41 -28.83 9.83 -6.35
N TRP A 42 -27.66 9.81 -5.71
CA TRP A 42 -27.42 10.62 -4.51
C TRP A 42 -27.50 12.12 -4.79
N SER A 43 -26.87 12.58 -5.87
CA SER A 43 -26.88 14.00 -6.27
C SER A 43 -28.30 14.50 -6.56
N PHE A 44 -29.12 13.72 -7.28
CA PHE A 44 -30.51 14.06 -7.53
C PHE A 44 -31.34 14.11 -6.25
N TYR A 45 -31.13 13.17 -5.34
CA TYR A 45 -31.83 13.17 -4.06
C TYR A 45 -31.51 14.42 -3.24
N LYS A 46 -30.22 14.79 -3.13
CA LYS A 46 -29.81 16.02 -2.43
C LYS A 46 -30.51 17.26 -2.99
N GLN A 47 -30.47 17.43 -4.32
CA GLN A 47 -31.06 18.59 -4.97
C GLN A 47 -32.59 18.66 -4.80
N THR A 48 -33.25 17.50 -4.72
CA THR A 48 -34.72 17.43 -4.69
C THR A 48 -35.27 17.53 -3.27
N TYR A 49 -34.65 16.82 -2.32
CA TYR A 49 -35.24 16.56 -1.00
C TYR A 49 -34.47 17.21 0.16
N ILE A 50 -33.22 17.65 -0.03
CA ILE A 50 -32.44 18.28 1.06
C ILE A 50 -32.38 19.79 0.85
N GLN A 51 -32.92 20.54 1.82
CA GLN A 51 -32.97 22.00 1.82
C GLN A 51 -32.29 22.53 3.08
N SER A 52 -31.05 23.03 2.95
CA SER A 52 -30.26 23.56 4.09
C SER A 52 -30.16 22.58 5.27
N GLY A 53 -29.92 21.29 5.00
CA GLY A 53 -29.84 20.23 6.00
C GLY A 53 -31.20 19.59 6.38
N ARG A 54 -32.32 20.19 5.98
CA ARG A 54 -33.65 19.62 6.19
C ARG A 54 -34.02 18.64 5.09
N VAL A 55 -34.36 17.40 5.42
CA VAL A 55 -35.01 16.49 4.46
C VAL A 55 -36.50 16.78 4.40
N VAL A 56 -37.03 17.05 3.21
CA VAL A 56 -38.42 17.46 2.97
C VAL A 56 -39.11 16.44 2.08
N SER A 57 -40.11 15.73 2.62
CA SER A 57 -40.96 14.84 1.82
C SER A 57 -41.94 15.67 0.98
N LEU A 58 -41.60 15.90 -0.28
CA LEU A 58 -42.41 16.71 -1.21
C LEU A 58 -43.77 16.06 -1.53
N ASP A 59 -43.84 14.73 -1.45
CA ASP A 59 -45.05 13.97 -1.74
C ASP A 59 -45.98 13.89 -0.50
N GLU A 60 -45.52 14.32 0.68
CA GLU A 60 -46.26 14.33 1.94
C GLU A 60 -46.46 15.75 2.50
N ASN A 61 -46.84 16.69 1.63
CA ASN A 61 -47.12 18.08 2.00
C ASN A 61 -45.96 18.78 2.73
N GLY A 62 -44.71 18.44 2.37
CA GLY A 62 -43.50 19.09 2.86
C GLY A 62 -43.19 18.83 4.33
N ILE A 63 -43.57 17.67 4.86
CA ILE A 63 -43.23 17.22 6.23
C ILE A 63 -41.78 16.72 6.27
N THR A 64 -41.17 16.82 7.45
CA THR A 64 -39.90 16.16 7.77
C THR A 64 -40.14 15.12 8.85
N THR A 65 -39.64 13.92 8.65
CA THR A 65 -39.60 12.86 9.66
C THR A 65 -38.17 12.66 10.16
N SER A 66 -38.01 12.17 11.39
CA SER A 66 -36.70 11.71 11.88
C SER A 66 -36.14 10.60 11.01
N GLU A 67 -37.00 9.70 10.52
CA GLU A 67 -36.65 8.62 9.59
C GLU A 67 -35.97 9.16 8.33
N GLY A 68 -36.57 10.16 7.68
CA GLY A 68 -36.00 10.79 6.50
C GLY A 68 -34.63 11.43 6.74
N GLN A 69 -34.43 11.99 7.94
CA GLN A 69 -33.13 12.52 8.33
C GLN A 69 -32.09 11.42 8.55
N GLY A 70 -32.47 10.32 9.22
CA GLY A 70 -31.63 9.13 9.36
C GLY A 70 -31.19 8.58 8.00
N TYR A 71 -32.12 8.46 7.04
CA TYR A 71 -31.80 8.02 5.68
C TYR A 71 -30.79 8.95 4.99
N ALA A 72 -30.98 10.26 5.05
CA ALA A 72 -30.04 11.20 4.45
C ALA A 72 -28.65 11.14 5.10
N MET A 73 -28.57 10.95 6.42
CA MET A 73 -27.30 10.79 7.13
C MET A 73 -26.57 9.51 6.70
N LEU A 74 -27.27 8.36 6.65
CA LEU A 74 -26.71 7.09 6.18
C LEU A 74 -26.20 7.17 4.73
N ARG A 75 -26.99 7.79 3.85
CA ARG A 75 -26.58 7.99 2.45
C ARG A 75 -25.37 8.91 2.34
N ALA A 76 -25.35 10.02 3.08
CA ALA A 76 -24.23 10.95 3.05
C ALA A 76 -22.92 10.31 3.54
N VAL A 77 -22.95 9.51 4.62
CA VAL A 77 -21.73 8.83 5.08
C VAL A 77 -21.23 7.78 4.08
N TRP A 78 -22.12 6.95 3.53
CA TRP A 78 -21.75 5.94 2.54
C TRP A 78 -21.30 6.53 1.20
N SER A 79 -21.86 7.68 0.80
CA SER A 79 -21.40 8.47 -0.36
C SER A 79 -20.15 9.31 -0.08
N ASN A 80 -19.55 9.24 1.11
CA ASN A 80 -18.41 10.05 1.53
C ASN A 80 -18.66 11.58 1.44
N ASP A 81 -19.89 12.02 1.65
CA ASP A 81 -20.34 13.41 1.54
C ASP A 81 -20.44 14.08 2.92
N ARG A 82 -19.27 14.40 3.48
CA ARG A 82 -19.15 15.00 4.81
C ARG A 82 -19.88 16.34 4.95
N ALA A 83 -19.91 17.15 3.89
CA ALA A 83 -20.56 18.46 3.93
C ALA A 83 -22.07 18.30 4.10
N THR A 84 -22.69 17.44 3.30
CA THR A 84 -24.13 17.15 3.43
C THR A 84 -24.41 16.49 4.77
N PHE A 85 -23.61 15.51 5.19
CA PHE A 85 -23.75 14.86 6.49
C PHE A 85 -23.79 15.88 7.64
N ASN A 86 -22.82 16.80 7.69
CA ASN A 86 -22.74 17.80 8.76
C ASN A 86 -23.95 18.74 8.78
N THR A 87 -24.43 19.17 7.62
CA THR A 87 -25.58 20.08 7.54
C THR A 87 -26.88 19.38 7.95
N VAL A 88 -27.08 18.13 7.51
CA VAL A 88 -28.23 17.29 7.87
C VAL A 88 -28.21 16.97 9.36
N TRP A 89 -27.06 16.59 9.90
CA TRP A 89 -26.88 16.31 11.33
C TRP A 89 -27.17 17.54 12.19
N ALA A 90 -26.58 18.69 11.85
CA ALA A 90 -26.79 19.93 12.59
C ALA A 90 -28.27 20.34 12.62
N TRP A 91 -28.96 20.24 11.47
CA TRP A 91 -30.39 20.51 11.40
C TRP A 91 -31.19 19.54 12.27
N THR A 92 -30.89 18.24 12.16
CA THR A 92 -31.59 17.16 12.88
C THR A 92 -31.50 17.35 14.38
N LYS A 93 -30.28 17.57 14.89
CA LYS A 93 -30.05 17.85 16.31
C LYS A 93 -30.77 19.11 16.77
N GLN A 94 -30.69 20.20 16.01
CA GLN A 94 -31.29 21.48 16.39
C GLN A 94 -32.82 21.44 16.44
N HIS A 95 -33.47 20.72 15.52
CA HIS A 95 -34.92 20.83 15.33
C HIS A 95 -35.71 19.64 15.86
N LEU A 96 -35.11 18.44 15.95
CA LEU A 96 -35.81 17.23 16.37
C LEU A 96 -35.40 16.74 17.76
N GLN A 97 -34.19 17.03 18.24
CA GLN A 97 -33.73 16.61 19.57
C GLN A 97 -34.24 17.58 20.66
N VAL A 98 -35.56 17.59 20.89
CA VAL A 98 -36.27 18.57 21.74
C VAL A 98 -36.68 18.03 23.12
N ARG A 99 -36.33 16.77 23.41
CA ARG A 99 -36.65 16.05 24.65
C ARG A 99 -35.50 16.18 25.66
N ASP A 100 -35.73 15.70 26.88
CA ASP A 100 -34.68 15.64 27.92
C ASP A 100 -33.72 14.46 27.68
N ASP A 101 -34.22 13.37 27.09
CA ASP A 101 -33.40 12.30 26.53
C ASP A 101 -32.75 12.73 25.20
N LYS A 102 -31.96 11.84 24.59
CA LYS A 102 -31.26 12.12 23.32
C LYS A 102 -32.01 11.64 22.07
N LEU A 103 -33.28 11.26 22.19
CA LEU A 103 -34.08 10.80 21.06
C LEU A 103 -34.68 11.95 20.26
N PHE A 104 -35.09 11.65 19.04
CA PHE A 104 -35.57 12.64 18.08
C PHE A 104 -37.10 12.60 17.95
N ALA A 105 -37.73 13.77 17.98
CA ALA A 105 -39.13 13.94 17.65
C ALA A 105 -39.41 13.45 16.21
N TRP A 106 -40.38 12.55 16.05
CA TRP A 106 -40.55 11.83 14.79
C TRP A 106 -41.12 12.67 13.65
N LYS A 107 -41.79 13.80 13.94
CA LYS A 107 -42.51 14.59 12.93
C LYS A 107 -42.41 16.09 13.11
N TRP A 108 -42.07 16.78 12.02
CA TRP A 108 -41.87 18.24 11.98
C TRP A 108 -42.53 18.89 10.75
N LYS A 109 -43.19 20.04 10.95
CA LYS A 109 -43.68 20.94 9.90
C LYS A 109 -43.79 22.37 10.43
N GLY A 110 -42.77 23.20 10.19
CA GLY A 110 -42.62 24.55 10.76
C GLY A 110 -42.24 24.53 12.25
N THR A 111 -42.78 23.57 13.00
CA THR A 111 -42.43 23.22 14.38
C THR A 111 -42.55 21.70 14.54
N VAL A 112 -42.08 21.17 15.68
CA VAL A 112 -42.33 19.78 16.08
C VAL A 112 -43.83 19.56 16.27
N ILE A 113 -44.39 18.59 15.57
CA ILE A 113 -45.82 18.24 15.63
C ILE A 113 -46.09 17.23 16.74
N ASP A 114 -45.19 16.27 16.89
CA ASP A 114 -45.25 15.22 17.90
C ASP A 114 -43.86 15.02 18.49
N ARG A 115 -43.77 14.99 19.83
CA ARG A 115 -42.53 14.86 20.60
C ARG A 115 -42.13 13.41 20.86
N ASN A 116 -42.93 12.44 20.42
CA ASN A 116 -42.58 11.03 20.49
C ASN A 116 -41.46 10.69 19.51
N SER A 117 -40.73 9.61 19.81
CA SER A 117 -39.66 9.08 18.96
C SER A 117 -40.16 7.95 18.07
N ALA A 118 -39.34 7.59 17.10
CA ALA A 118 -39.54 6.45 16.21
C ALA A 118 -38.22 5.68 16.16
N THR A 119 -38.22 4.46 16.68
CA THR A 119 -36.99 3.74 17.05
C THR A 119 -36.12 3.39 15.85
N ASP A 120 -36.70 3.19 14.67
CA ASP A 120 -35.95 3.04 13.42
C ASP A 120 -35.10 4.26 13.12
N ALA A 121 -35.68 5.46 13.22
CA ALA A 121 -35.00 6.71 12.95
C ALA A 121 -33.87 6.96 13.94
N ASP A 122 -34.13 6.77 15.23
CA ASP A 122 -33.10 6.91 16.28
C ASP A 122 -31.95 5.91 16.06
N THR A 123 -32.28 4.67 15.70
CA THR A 123 -31.31 3.62 15.36
C THR A 123 -30.47 4.00 14.14
N ASP A 124 -31.10 4.44 13.06
CA ASP A 124 -30.41 4.80 11.81
C ASP A 124 -29.54 6.06 11.99
N ILE A 125 -29.98 7.05 12.77
CA ILE A 125 -29.18 8.25 13.12
C ILE A 125 -27.97 7.86 13.97
N ALA A 126 -28.17 7.06 15.02
CA ALA A 126 -27.08 6.59 15.88
C ALA A 126 -26.03 5.80 15.08
N LEU A 127 -26.48 4.89 14.21
CA LEU A 127 -25.60 4.16 13.32
C LEU A 127 -24.84 5.10 12.38
N ALA A 128 -25.52 6.04 11.73
CA ALA A 128 -24.89 6.98 10.81
C ALA A 128 -23.78 7.80 11.47
N LEU A 129 -23.94 8.17 12.76
CA LEU A 129 -22.92 8.86 13.53
C LEU A 129 -21.70 7.98 13.83
N ILE A 130 -21.88 6.70 14.17
CA ILE A 130 -20.74 5.76 14.33
C ILE A 130 -19.99 5.63 13.01
N LEU A 131 -20.72 5.38 11.92
CA LEU A 131 -20.12 5.27 10.59
C LEU A 131 -19.38 6.55 10.20
N ALA A 132 -19.93 7.73 10.54
CA ALA A 132 -19.31 9.01 10.26
C ALA A 132 -18.07 9.27 11.12
N ALA A 133 -18.08 8.86 12.38
CA ALA A 133 -16.91 8.93 13.26
C ALA A 133 -15.73 8.18 12.63
N ARG A 134 -15.99 6.99 12.09
CA ARG A 134 -15.01 6.14 11.41
C ARG A 134 -14.62 6.70 10.04
N ARG A 135 -15.61 7.03 9.20
CA ARG A 135 -15.40 7.43 7.80
C ARG A 135 -14.76 8.81 7.64
N PHE A 136 -15.11 9.75 8.52
CA PHE A 136 -14.64 11.13 8.46
C PHE A 136 -13.55 11.46 9.49
N ASP A 137 -13.09 10.45 10.23
CA ASP A 137 -12.12 10.55 11.33
C ASP A 137 -12.48 11.67 12.32
N HIS A 138 -13.68 11.58 12.88
CA HIS A 138 -14.22 12.60 13.79
C HIS A 138 -14.88 11.97 15.03
N PRO A 139 -14.08 11.62 16.06
CA PRO A 139 -14.52 10.85 17.23
C PRO A 139 -15.71 11.45 18.00
N ALA A 140 -15.94 12.76 17.91
CA ALA A 140 -17.09 13.39 18.57
C ALA A 140 -18.44 12.86 18.07
N PHE A 141 -18.53 12.35 16.83
CA PHE A 141 -19.77 11.73 16.36
C PHE A 141 -20.07 10.42 17.10
N GLU A 142 -19.06 9.65 17.48
CA GLU A 142 -19.24 8.44 18.27
C GLU A 142 -19.74 8.77 19.68
N GLN A 143 -19.22 9.84 20.30
CA GLN A 143 -19.70 10.31 21.60
C GLN A 143 -21.17 10.76 21.57
N GLU A 144 -21.56 11.47 20.50
CA GLU A 144 -22.97 11.85 20.27
C GLU A 144 -23.84 10.61 20.04
N SER A 145 -23.36 9.64 19.27
CA SER A 145 -24.05 8.36 19.04
C SER A 145 -24.25 7.59 20.34
N LEU A 146 -23.22 7.48 21.19
CA LEU A 146 -23.30 6.77 22.47
C LEU A 146 -24.41 7.34 23.37
N ALA A 147 -24.59 8.67 23.38
CA ALA A 147 -25.65 9.30 24.15
C ALA A 147 -27.06 8.96 23.61
N ILE A 148 -27.20 8.81 22.29
CA ILE A 148 -28.44 8.36 21.63
C ILE A 148 -28.69 6.88 21.92
N ILE A 149 -27.68 6.03 21.76
CA ILE A 149 -27.74 4.58 22.00
C ILE A 149 -28.17 4.27 23.44
N ASN A 150 -27.62 4.99 24.42
CA ASN A 150 -28.07 4.88 25.81
C ASN A 150 -29.55 5.26 25.96
N SER A 151 -30.01 6.30 25.27
CA SER A 151 -31.43 6.70 25.30
C SER A 151 -32.34 5.69 24.60
N ILE A 152 -31.89 5.05 23.50
CA ILE A 152 -32.62 3.96 22.82
C ILE A 152 -32.80 2.80 23.81
N TRP A 153 -31.72 2.40 24.49
CA TRP A 153 -31.78 1.33 25.49
C TRP A 153 -32.74 1.67 26.65
N ASP A 154 -32.66 2.90 27.15
CA ASP A 154 -33.42 3.36 28.31
C ASP A 154 -34.90 3.67 28.02
N GLN A 155 -35.27 3.98 26.78
CA GLN A 155 -36.62 4.46 26.45
C GLN A 155 -37.35 3.58 25.43
N GLU A 156 -36.63 2.85 24.57
CA GLU A 156 -37.24 2.15 23.42
C GLU A 156 -37.09 0.63 23.47
N ILE A 157 -36.43 0.11 24.50
CA ILE A 157 -36.29 -1.34 24.73
C ILE A 157 -37.14 -1.79 25.92
N VAL A 158 -37.79 -2.94 25.81
CA VAL A 158 -38.51 -3.63 26.89
C VAL A 158 -37.76 -4.91 27.25
N HIS A 159 -37.49 -5.08 28.55
CA HIS A 159 -36.81 -6.27 29.06
C HIS A 159 -37.80 -7.26 29.67
N ILE A 160 -37.74 -8.52 29.21
CA ILE A 160 -38.50 -9.64 29.79
C ILE A 160 -37.53 -10.80 30.01
N GLY A 161 -37.22 -11.10 31.27
CA GLY A 161 -36.17 -12.06 31.61
C GLY A 161 -34.80 -11.61 31.08
N SER A 162 -34.14 -12.46 30.31
CA SER A 162 -32.86 -12.14 29.64
C SER A 162 -33.04 -11.51 28.25
N ARG A 163 -34.27 -11.37 27.75
CA ARG A 163 -34.53 -10.86 26.40
C ARG A 163 -34.72 -9.34 26.40
N ALA A 164 -34.34 -8.71 25.29
CA ALA A 164 -34.44 -7.28 25.06
C ALA A 164 -35.22 -7.03 23.77
N TYR A 165 -36.45 -6.52 23.88
CA TYR A 165 -37.36 -6.30 22.77
C TYR A 165 -37.35 -4.83 22.36
N VAL A 166 -37.02 -4.57 21.09
CA VAL A 166 -37.05 -3.23 20.51
C VAL A 166 -38.49 -2.85 20.19
N THR A 167 -38.96 -1.74 20.72
CA THR A 167 -40.34 -1.26 20.55
C THR A 167 -40.45 -0.29 19.37
N ALA A 168 -41.67 0.13 19.03
CA ALA A 168 -41.92 1.08 17.93
C ALA A 168 -41.49 2.53 18.23
N GLY A 169 -41.24 2.86 19.49
CA GLY A 169 -40.88 4.21 19.92
C GLY A 169 -40.92 4.32 21.43
N ASN A 170 -40.47 5.47 21.96
CA ASN A 170 -40.43 5.73 23.40
C ASN A 170 -41.79 5.55 24.10
N TRP A 171 -42.91 5.72 23.39
CA TRP A 171 -44.27 5.59 23.92
C TRP A 171 -44.69 4.12 24.09
N ALA A 172 -44.27 3.23 23.18
CA ALA A 172 -44.70 1.83 23.13
C ALA A 172 -44.16 1.03 24.33
N ARG A 173 -42.98 1.40 24.85
CA ARG A 173 -42.40 0.82 26.07
C ARG A 173 -43.32 0.91 27.28
N TYR A 174 -44.23 1.88 27.36
CA TYR A 174 -45.11 2.08 28.51
C TYR A 174 -46.46 1.40 28.39
N GLU A 175 -46.81 0.85 27.23
CA GLU A 175 -48.06 0.12 27.00
C GLU A 175 -48.07 -1.22 27.75
N ASP A 176 -49.23 -1.73 28.14
CA ASP A 176 -49.35 -3.08 28.72
C ASP A 176 -48.94 -4.16 27.70
N TYR A 177 -49.19 -3.87 26.42
CA TYR A 177 -48.80 -4.69 25.28
C TYR A 177 -47.90 -3.89 24.32
N PRO A 178 -46.59 -3.71 24.62
CA PRO A 178 -45.72 -2.90 23.80
C PRO A 178 -45.80 -3.21 22.31
N THR A 179 -46.11 -2.17 21.55
CA THR A 179 -46.11 -2.23 20.09
C THR A 179 -44.68 -2.37 19.57
N ILE A 180 -44.43 -3.39 18.75
CA ILE A 180 -43.17 -3.62 18.05
C ILE A 180 -43.44 -3.50 16.56
N HIS A 181 -42.64 -2.67 15.90
CA HIS A 181 -42.68 -2.54 14.44
C HIS A 181 -41.68 -3.53 13.82
N VAL A 182 -42.14 -4.48 13.01
CA VAL A 182 -41.28 -5.59 12.53
C VAL A 182 -40.13 -5.06 11.68
N ALA A 183 -40.36 -4.00 10.90
CA ALA A 183 -39.32 -3.38 10.09
C ALA A 183 -38.29 -2.54 10.85
N TYR A 184 -38.45 -2.33 12.16
CA TYR A 184 -37.49 -1.57 12.97
C TYR A 184 -36.37 -2.47 13.50
N LEU A 185 -36.53 -3.79 13.36
CA LEU A 185 -35.52 -4.77 13.73
C LEU A 185 -34.27 -4.59 12.85
N ALA A 186 -33.20 -4.10 13.46
CA ALA A 186 -31.94 -3.75 12.80
C ALA A 186 -30.73 -4.44 13.47
N PRO A 187 -30.63 -5.78 13.40
CA PRO A 187 -29.58 -6.53 14.11
C PRO A 187 -28.15 -6.08 13.78
N TYR A 188 -27.91 -5.61 12.55
CA TYR A 188 -26.62 -5.06 12.13
C TYR A 188 -26.24 -3.77 12.88
N ALA A 189 -27.24 -2.95 13.22
CA ALA A 189 -27.03 -1.73 13.98
C ALA A 189 -26.72 -2.05 15.44
N TYR A 190 -27.44 -3.01 16.04
CA TYR A 190 -27.21 -3.42 17.43
C TYR A 190 -25.84 -4.07 17.62
N GLU A 191 -25.35 -4.85 16.65
CA GLU A 191 -23.96 -5.36 16.64
C GLU A 191 -22.96 -4.22 16.60
N THR A 192 -23.23 -3.20 15.78
CA THR A 192 -22.40 -2.00 15.71
C THR A 192 -22.46 -1.22 17.03
N PHE A 193 -23.61 -1.14 17.69
CA PHE A 193 -23.76 -0.50 19.00
C PHE A 193 -22.97 -1.25 20.08
N ALA A 194 -23.00 -2.59 20.07
CA ALA A 194 -22.20 -3.41 20.98
C ALA A 194 -20.69 -3.14 20.89
N SER A 195 -20.20 -2.70 19.71
CA SER A 195 -18.78 -2.36 19.51
C SER A 195 -18.36 -1.05 20.18
N VAL A 196 -19.29 -0.14 20.48
CA VAL A 196 -19.02 1.18 21.08
C VAL A 196 -19.62 1.35 22.48
N ASP A 197 -20.64 0.56 22.81
CA ASP A 197 -21.30 0.54 24.11
C ASP A 197 -21.09 -0.82 24.80
N SER A 198 -20.17 -0.83 25.77
CA SER A 198 -19.86 -2.01 26.57
C SER A 198 -20.76 -2.18 27.80
N HIS A 199 -21.65 -1.21 28.10
CA HIS A 199 -22.48 -1.23 29.30
C HIS A 199 -23.77 -2.04 29.10
N HIS A 200 -24.34 -2.01 27.90
CA HIS A 200 -25.60 -2.67 27.60
C HIS A 200 -25.42 -3.96 26.78
N PRO A 201 -26.12 -5.06 27.11
CA PRO A 201 -26.01 -6.33 26.40
C PRO A 201 -26.80 -6.34 25.08
N TRP A 202 -26.34 -5.56 24.09
CA TRP A 202 -26.96 -5.45 22.75
C TRP A 202 -27.15 -6.80 22.03
N ALA A 203 -26.35 -7.81 22.37
CA ALA A 203 -26.55 -9.18 21.91
C ALA A 203 -27.98 -9.70 22.17
N HIS A 204 -28.60 -9.36 23.30
CA HIS A 204 -29.97 -9.78 23.60
C HIS A 204 -31.01 -9.15 22.66
N ALA A 205 -30.75 -7.94 22.15
CA ALA A 205 -31.62 -7.29 21.18
C ALA A 205 -31.51 -7.94 19.78
N ILE A 206 -30.30 -8.37 19.41
CA ILE A 206 -30.05 -9.16 18.19
C ILE A 206 -30.77 -10.50 18.26
N GLU A 207 -30.58 -11.24 19.34
CA GLU A 207 -31.23 -12.54 19.57
C GLU A 207 -32.76 -12.40 19.56
N SER A 208 -33.30 -11.38 20.22
CA SER A 208 -34.75 -11.14 20.25
C SER A 208 -35.31 -10.75 18.87
N SER A 209 -34.55 -10.00 18.07
CA SER A 209 -34.94 -9.64 16.70
C SER A 209 -35.10 -10.88 15.82
N TYR A 210 -34.11 -11.79 15.84
CA TYR A 210 -34.21 -13.05 15.08
C TYR A 210 -35.25 -14.00 15.67
N ALA A 211 -35.41 -14.05 17.00
CA ALA A 211 -36.47 -14.83 17.62
C ALA A 211 -37.87 -14.37 17.18
N ILE A 212 -38.10 -13.06 17.03
CA ILE A 212 -39.35 -12.52 16.46
C ILE A 212 -39.54 -12.99 15.02
N LEU A 213 -38.49 -12.91 14.18
CA LEU A 213 -38.60 -13.33 12.78
C LEU A 213 -38.84 -14.85 12.66
N HIS A 214 -38.17 -15.67 13.46
CA HIS A 214 -38.44 -17.10 13.54
C HIS A 214 -39.86 -17.38 14.03
N TRP A 215 -40.34 -16.70 15.06
CA TRP A 215 -41.72 -16.85 15.51
C TRP A 215 -42.73 -16.53 14.38
N LEU A 216 -42.52 -15.45 13.62
CA LEU A 216 -43.39 -15.07 12.50
C LEU A 216 -43.39 -16.09 11.34
N TYR A 217 -42.21 -16.58 10.93
CA TYR A 217 -42.07 -17.41 9.73
C TYR A 217 -42.09 -18.92 9.99
N ASP A 218 -41.69 -19.36 11.19
CA ASP A 218 -41.57 -20.77 11.54
C ASP A 218 -42.75 -21.24 12.42
N GLU A 219 -43.13 -20.45 13.42
CA GLU A 219 -44.20 -20.83 14.36
C GLU A 219 -45.58 -20.39 13.86
N GLU A 220 -45.76 -19.11 13.53
CA GLU A 220 -46.99 -18.56 12.94
C GLU A 220 -47.13 -18.90 11.44
N ALA A 221 -46.05 -19.39 10.82
CA ALA A 221 -45.99 -19.82 9.42
C ALA A 221 -46.54 -18.78 8.43
N LEU A 222 -46.28 -17.49 8.68
CA LEU A 222 -46.78 -16.41 7.84
C LEU A 222 -45.97 -16.31 6.53
N PRO A 223 -46.62 -16.15 5.36
CA PRO A 223 -45.93 -15.90 4.10
C PRO A 223 -45.27 -14.51 4.04
N VAL A 224 -45.85 -13.52 4.72
CA VAL A 224 -45.36 -12.15 4.82
C VAL A 224 -45.54 -11.64 6.26
N PRO A 225 -44.64 -10.78 6.77
CA PRO A 225 -44.73 -10.30 8.14
C PRO A 225 -45.80 -9.20 8.27
N PRO A 226 -46.46 -9.05 9.43
CA PRO A 226 -47.26 -7.86 9.72
C PRO A 226 -46.35 -6.62 9.87
N GLU A 227 -46.93 -5.41 9.77
CA GLU A 227 -46.24 -4.17 10.18
C GLU A 227 -45.99 -4.14 11.68
N LEU A 228 -47.02 -4.46 12.47
CA LEU A 228 -47.03 -4.38 13.91
C LEU A 228 -47.28 -5.75 14.54
N ILE A 229 -46.56 -6.00 15.63
CA ILE A 229 -46.83 -7.09 16.57
C ILE A 229 -46.86 -6.51 17.99
N TYR A 230 -47.39 -7.29 18.93
CA TYR A 230 -47.56 -6.86 20.30
C TYR A 230 -46.89 -7.85 21.23
N LEU A 231 -46.17 -7.34 22.22
CA LEU A 231 -45.53 -8.12 23.27
C LEU A 231 -46.37 -8.07 24.54
N ASP A 232 -46.72 -9.19 25.14
CA ASP A 232 -47.33 -9.19 26.47
C ASP A 232 -46.23 -9.09 27.55
N LYS A 233 -46.21 -7.98 28.30
CA LYS A 233 -45.21 -7.74 29.36
C LYS A 233 -45.29 -8.74 30.52
N HIS A 234 -46.45 -9.35 30.76
CA HIS A 234 -46.66 -10.19 31.93
C HIS A 234 -46.07 -11.59 31.74
N ASN A 235 -46.10 -12.12 30.51
CA ASN A 235 -45.67 -13.49 30.22
C ASN A 235 -44.62 -13.58 29.09
N GLY A 236 -44.34 -12.49 28.37
CA GLY A 236 -43.37 -12.46 27.27
C GLY A 236 -43.88 -13.03 25.95
N GLN A 237 -45.19 -13.29 25.81
CA GLN A 237 -45.78 -13.85 24.60
C GLN A 237 -45.94 -12.78 23.51
N LEU A 238 -45.62 -13.14 22.27
CA LEU A 238 -45.84 -12.29 21.10
C LEU A 238 -47.21 -12.59 20.47
N THR A 239 -47.90 -11.56 19.98
CA THR A 239 -49.17 -11.69 19.27
C THR A 239 -49.23 -10.80 18.02
N VAL A 240 -49.84 -11.31 16.95
CA VAL A 240 -50.12 -10.54 15.71
C VAL A 240 -51.42 -9.72 15.79
N ARG A 241 -52.25 -10.00 16.80
CA ARG A 241 -53.47 -9.26 17.12
C ARG A 241 -53.29 -8.60 18.46
N HIS A 242 -53.65 -7.32 18.55
CA HIS A 242 -53.64 -6.60 19.81
C HIS A 242 -54.61 -7.29 20.79
N PRO A 243 -54.17 -7.72 22.00
CA PRO A 243 -54.99 -8.55 22.88
C PRO A 243 -56.29 -7.89 23.36
N VAL A 244 -56.29 -6.56 23.53
CA VAL A 244 -57.50 -5.80 23.94
C VAL A 244 -58.37 -5.35 22.77
N THR A 245 -57.81 -4.68 21.76
CA THR A 245 -58.59 -4.09 20.66
C THR A 245 -58.93 -5.08 19.54
N GLY A 246 -58.23 -6.22 19.48
CA GLY A 246 -58.37 -7.24 18.44
C GLY A 246 -57.83 -6.83 17.06
N VAL A 247 -57.24 -5.65 16.94
CA VAL A 247 -56.69 -5.11 15.69
C VAL A 247 -55.44 -5.90 15.28
N SER A 248 -55.33 -6.24 13.99
CA SER A 248 -54.10 -6.77 13.37
C SER A 248 -53.71 -5.91 12.17
N SER A 249 -52.42 -5.67 11.98
CA SER A 249 -51.90 -5.00 10.80
C SER A 249 -51.74 -5.96 9.61
N SER A 250 -51.89 -5.44 8.41
CA SER A 250 -51.49 -6.11 7.16
C SER A 250 -49.98 -5.96 6.92
N PHE A 251 -49.47 -6.55 5.84
CA PHE A 251 -48.16 -6.23 5.29
C PHE A 251 -48.31 -5.07 4.31
N SER A 252 -47.67 -3.92 4.56
CA SER A 252 -47.65 -2.76 3.66
C SER A 252 -46.32 -1.97 3.75
N TYR A 253 -46.28 -0.71 3.31
CA TYR A 253 -45.06 0.09 3.09
C TYR A 253 -44.09 0.10 4.26
N ASP A 254 -44.60 0.10 5.49
CA ASP A 254 -43.77 0.19 6.68
C ASP A 254 -43.08 -1.16 6.96
N ALA A 255 -43.58 -2.28 6.45
CA ALA A 255 -42.97 -3.60 6.62
C ALA A 255 -41.84 -3.89 5.60
N PHE A 256 -41.76 -3.17 4.49
CA PHE A 256 -40.78 -3.42 3.42
C PHE A 256 -39.30 -3.34 3.86
N PRO A 257 -38.89 -2.40 4.73
CA PRO A 257 -37.49 -2.26 5.14
C PRO A 257 -36.86 -3.52 5.73
N ILE A 258 -37.66 -4.42 6.33
CA ILE A 258 -37.14 -5.61 7.03
C ILE A 258 -36.25 -6.49 6.12
N PHE A 259 -36.60 -6.63 4.84
CA PHE A 259 -35.82 -7.44 3.91
C PHE A 259 -34.44 -6.82 3.67
N TRP A 260 -34.37 -5.50 3.55
CA TRP A 260 -33.09 -4.80 3.42
C TRP A 260 -32.27 -4.84 4.71
N ARG A 261 -32.91 -4.65 5.88
CA ARG A 261 -32.22 -4.70 7.18
C ARG A 261 -31.59 -6.07 7.43
N VAL A 262 -32.31 -7.16 7.13
CA VAL A 262 -31.78 -8.53 7.20
C VAL A 262 -30.70 -8.80 6.14
N ALA A 263 -30.84 -8.22 4.94
CA ALA A 263 -29.83 -8.34 3.89
C ALA A 263 -28.51 -7.65 4.27
N LEU A 264 -28.59 -6.46 4.89
CA LEU A 264 -27.42 -5.71 5.34
C LEU A 264 -26.68 -6.44 6.47
N ASP A 265 -27.43 -7.01 7.43
CA ASP A 265 -26.84 -7.83 8.50
C ASP A 265 -26.12 -9.07 7.94
N ALA A 266 -26.74 -9.76 6.98
CA ALA A 266 -26.10 -10.88 6.30
C ALA A 266 -24.81 -10.46 5.58
N ALA A 267 -24.81 -9.29 4.94
CA ALA A 267 -23.65 -8.76 4.22
C ALA A 267 -22.49 -8.35 5.15
N TRP A 268 -22.79 -7.77 6.32
CA TRP A 268 -21.78 -7.30 7.26
C TRP A 268 -21.23 -8.40 8.16
N PHE A 269 -22.11 -9.24 8.70
CA PHE A 269 -21.76 -10.17 9.78
C PHE A 269 -21.86 -11.65 9.39
N GLY A 270 -22.37 -11.96 8.19
CA GLY A 270 -22.40 -13.34 7.68
C GLY A 270 -23.19 -14.30 8.57
N ARG A 271 -24.21 -13.81 9.30
CA ARG A 271 -24.95 -14.61 10.29
C ARG A 271 -25.59 -15.85 9.66
N SER A 272 -25.61 -16.93 10.44
CA SER A 272 -26.08 -18.26 10.05
C SER A 272 -27.62 -18.36 10.00
N GLU A 273 -28.26 -17.43 9.30
CA GLU A 273 -29.73 -17.28 9.21
C GLU A 273 -30.28 -17.59 7.81
N ARG A 274 -29.52 -18.36 7.04
CA ARG A 274 -29.86 -18.73 5.66
C ARG A 274 -31.25 -19.37 5.52
N PRO A 275 -31.66 -20.33 6.37
CA PRO A 275 -33.00 -20.93 6.26
C PRO A 275 -34.13 -19.91 6.42
N LEU A 276 -34.00 -18.99 7.38
CA LEU A 276 -34.96 -17.92 7.60
C LEU A 276 -35.05 -16.98 6.38
N ARG A 277 -33.90 -16.52 5.86
CA ARG A 277 -33.86 -15.65 4.67
C ARG A 277 -34.50 -16.30 3.44
N GLN A 278 -34.32 -17.61 3.25
CA GLN A 278 -34.98 -18.36 2.17
C GLN A 278 -36.51 -18.41 2.36
N LYS A 279 -37.00 -18.57 3.60
CA LYS A 279 -38.44 -18.50 3.89
C LYS A 279 -39.01 -17.10 3.62
N MET A 280 -38.31 -16.06 4.07
CA MET A 280 -38.68 -14.66 3.81
C MET A 280 -38.84 -14.36 2.31
N LEU A 281 -38.01 -14.97 1.45
CA LEU A 281 -38.06 -14.80 -0.01
C LEU A 281 -39.07 -15.73 -0.70
N GLY A 282 -39.48 -16.82 -0.05
CA GLY A 282 -40.29 -17.87 -0.66
C GLY A 282 -41.63 -17.39 -1.21
N PHE A 283 -42.32 -16.50 -0.46
CA PHE A 283 -43.56 -15.88 -0.92
C PHE A 283 -43.33 -15.04 -2.18
N PHE A 284 -42.34 -14.14 -2.18
CA PHE A 284 -42.06 -13.24 -3.32
C PHE A 284 -41.61 -14.00 -4.56
N GLN A 285 -40.89 -15.11 -4.41
CA GLN A 285 -40.55 -15.96 -5.54
C GLN A 285 -41.80 -16.55 -6.20
N GLN A 286 -42.76 -17.04 -5.41
CA GLN A 286 -44.02 -17.59 -5.89
C GLN A 286 -44.90 -16.50 -6.50
N GLU A 287 -45.01 -15.36 -5.84
CA GLU A 287 -45.79 -14.20 -6.27
C GLU A 287 -45.28 -13.65 -7.60
N TRP A 288 -43.96 -13.52 -7.75
CA TRP A 288 -43.34 -13.10 -9.01
C TRP A 288 -43.63 -14.10 -10.14
N LYS A 289 -43.54 -15.40 -9.85
CA LYS A 289 -43.82 -16.45 -10.83
C LYS A 289 -45.30 -16.47 -11.26
N ALA A 290 -46.21 -16.22 -10.33
CA ALA A 290 -47.66 -16.25 -10.58
C ALA A 290 -48.17 -14.98 -11.28
N HIS A 291 -47.67 -13.81 -10.87
CA HIS A 291 -48.27 -12.53 -11.23
C HIS A 291 -47.31 -11.53 -11.89
N GLY A 292 -46.00 -11.77 -11.83
CA GLY A 292 -44.98 -10.90 -12.43
C GLY A 292 -44.85 -9.52 -11.78
N LYS A 293 -45.43 -9.31 -10.60
CA LYS A 293 -45.39 -8.06 -9.84
C LYS A 293 -45.61 -8.29 -8.34
N PHE A 294 -45.16 -7.35 -7.52
CA PHE A 294 -45.52 -7.25 -6.11
C PHE A 294 -46.46 -6.08 -5.89
N VAL A 295 -47.52 -6.27 -5.12
CA VAL A 295 -48.43 -5.19 -4.75
C VAL A 295 -48.01 -4.52 -3.45
N ASP A 296 -48.53 -3.32 -3.21
CA ASP A 296 -48.16 -2.51 -2.05
C ASP A 296 -48.81 -2.94 -0.73
N ARG A 297 -49.76 -3.88 -0.78
CA ARG A 297 -50.42 -4.40 0.42
C ARG A 297 -50.86 -5.86 0.28
N TYR A 298 -50.51 -6.66 1.27
CA TYR A 298 -50.94 -8.06 1.39
C TYR A 298 -51.56 -8.32 2.76
N SER A 299 -52.57 -9.18 2.80
CA SER A 299 -53.03 -9.77 4.07
C SER A 299 -51.96 -10.71 4.63
N LEU A 300 -52.04 -11.03 5.92
CA LEU A 300 -51.13 -12.00 6.55
C LEU A 300 -51.26 -13.42 5.98
N LYS A 301 -52.25 -13.69 5.12
CA LYS A 301 -52.38 -14.94 4.37
C LYS A 301 -51.78 -14.86 2.96
N GLY A 302 -51.12 -13.76 2.61
CA GLY A 302 -50.53 -13.53 1.29
C GLY A 302 -51.54 -13.10 0.22
N LEU A 303 -52.80 -12.81 0.56
CA LEU A 303 -53.78 -12.31 -0.42
C LEU A 303 -53.54 -10.82 -0.70
N PRO A 304 -53.51 -10.38 -1.98
CA PRO A 304 -53.35 -8.97 -2.32
C PRO A 304 -54.56 -8.16 -1.84
N LEU A 305 -54.29 -7.07 -1.12
CA LEU A 305 -55.31 -6.12 -0.63
C LEU A 305 -55.36 -4.84 -1.47
N SER A 306 -54.52 -4.75 -2.50
CA SER A 306 -54.38 -3.62 -3.40
C SER A 306 -53.99 -4.10 -4.80
N SER A 307 -54.26 -3.27 -5.80
CA SER A 307 -53.85 -3.50 -7.19
C SER A 307 -52.57 -2.73 -7.59
N SER A 308 -52.17 -1.76 -6.77
CA SER A 308 -51.00 -0.90 -6.97
C SER A 308 -49.71 -1.66 -6.69
N GLU A 309 -48.66 -1.39 -7.48
CA GLU A 309 -47.35 -1.99 -7.26
C GLU A 309 -46.64 -1.37 -6.06
N GLY A 310 -46.03 -2.21 -5.21
CA GLY A 310 -45.19 -1.77 -4.10
C GLY A 310 -43.78 -1.49 -4.58
N LEU A 311 -43.52 -0.34 -5.20
CA LEU A 311 -42.21 -0.05 -5.80
C LEU A 311 -41.01 -0.24 -4.84
N PRO A 312 -41.03 0.25 -3.58
CA PRO A 312 -39.91 0.05 -2.65
C PRO A 312 -39.70 -1.40 -2.24
N LEU A 313 -40.74 -2.23 -2.33
CA LEU A 313 -40.65 -3.65 -2.03
C LEU A 313 -39.72 -4.39 -2.99
N TYR A 314 -39.68 -3.98 -4.27
CA TYR A 314 -38.74 -4.57 -5.22
C TYR A 314 -37.29 -4.36 -4.79
N ALA A 315 -36.94 -3.15 -4.33
CA ALA A 315 -35.56 -2.83 -3.97
C ALA A 315 -35.11 -3.55 -2.67
N THR A 316 -35.99 -3.61 -1.67
CA THR A 316 -35.73 -4.28 -0.39
C THR A 316 -35.65 -5.80 -0.53
N VAL A 317 -36.59 -6.42 -1.27
CA VAL A 317 -36.55 -7.86 -1.57
C VAL A 317 -35.37 -8.21 -2.47
N HIS A 318 -35.02 -7.36 -3.44
CA HIS A 318 -33.84 -7.56 -4.28
C HIS A 318 -32.54 -7.59 -3.47
N ALA A 319 -32.39 -6.70 -2.47
CA ALA A 319 -31.23 -6.70 -1.59
C ALA A 319 -31.07 -8.03 -0.84
N LEU A 320 -32.17 -8.59 -0.31
CA LEU A 320 -32.15 -9.89 0.36
C LEU A 320 -31.93 -11.05 -0.62
N ALA A 321 -32.59 -11.02 -1.78
CA ALA A 321 -32.41 -12.02 -2.82
C ALA A 321 -30.96 -12.06 -3.31
N PHE A 322 -30.27 -10.91 -3.41
CA PHE A 322 -28.86 -10.85 -3.82
C PHE A 322 -27.94 -11.69 -2.91
N GLN A 323 -28.27 -11.79 -1.62
CA GLN A 323 -27.52 -12.59 -0.65
C GLN A 323 -27.82 -14.10 -0.74
N GLU A 324 -28.93 -14.52 -1.36
CA GLU A 324 -29.46 -15.89 -1.21
C GLU A 324 -29.90 -16.59 -2.51
N GLN A 325 -30.59 -15.88 -3.40
CA GLN A 325 -31.32 -16.43 -4.56
C GLN A 325 -31.00 -15.65 -5.85
N HIS A 326 -29.94 -16.06 -6.54
CA HIS A 326 -29.47 -15.41 -7.78
C HIS A 326 -30.55 -15.27 -8.88
N ASP A 327 -31.47 -16.23 -9.01
CA ASP A 327 -32.51 -16.19 -10.04
C ASP A 327 -33.52 -15.05 -9.82
N LEU A 328 -34.01 -14.90 -8.59
CA LEU A 328 -34.96 -13.83 -8.25
C LEU A 328 -34.28 -12.46 -8.36
N THR A 329 -33.03 -12.34 -7.90
CA THR A 329 -32.21 -11.13 -8.07
C THR A 329 -32.12 -10.70 -9.53
N ARG A 330 -31.73 -11.62 -10.41
CA ARG A 330 -31.59 -11.33 -11.85
C ARG A 330 -32.90 -10.87 -12.46
N LEU A 331 -34.01 -11.53 -12.13
CA LEU A 331 -35.34 -11.17 -12.64
C LEU A 331 -35.77 -9.78 -12.19
N LEU A 332 -35.62 -9.45 -10.90
CA LEU A 332 -35.99 -8.15 -10.36
C LEU A 332 -35.12 -7.02 -10.93
N SER A 333 -33.81 -7.28 -11.08
CA SER A 333 -32.87 -6.33 -11.68
C SER A 333 -33.23 -6.04 -13.15
N GLU A 334 -33.32 -7.07 -13.99
CA GLU A 334 -33.57 -6.90 -15.43
C GLU A 334 -34.96 -6.36 -15.77
N LYS A 335 -35.99 -6.78 -15.02
CA LYS A 335 -37.40 -6.51 -15.40
C LYS A 335 -38.01 -5.30 -14.70
N LYS A 336 -37.46 -4.85 -13.56
CA LYS A 336 -38.03 -3.76 -12.76
C LYS A 336 -37.01 -2.69 -12.42
N LEU A 337 -35.95 -3.03 -11.70
CA LEU A 337 -35.05 -2.03 -11.13
C LEU A 337 -34.24 -1.30 -12.20
N ALA A 338 -33.57 -1.99 -13.12
CA ALA A 338 -32.74 -1.33 -14.14
C ALA A 338 -33.54 -0.37 -15.06
N PRO A 339 -34.76 -0.70 -15.55
CA PRO A 339 -35.58 0.25 -16.29
C PRO A 339 -36.00 1.49 -15.48
N ILE A 340 -36.30 1.30 -14.19
CA ILE A 340 -36.67 2.40 -13.29
C ILE A 340 -35.46 3.30 -13.03
N GLU A 341 -34.30 2.72 -12.77
CA GLU A 341 -33.04 3.43 -12.54
C GLU A 341 -32.64 4.27 -13.74
N ALA A 342 -32.66 3.69 -14.94
CA ALA A 342 -32.42 4.42 -16.19
C ALA A 342 -33.39 5.59 -16.34
N GLY A 343 -34.69 5.38 -16.06
CA GLY A 343 -35.68 6.44 -16.07
C GLY A 343 -35.41 7.56 -15.06
N ALA A 344 -34.94 7.21 -13.86
CA ALA A 344 -34.60 8.18 -12.83
C ALA A 344 -33.36 9.03 -13.22
N LEU A 345 -32.36 8.40 -13.85
CA LEU A 345 -31.17 9.07 -14.38
C LEU A 345 -31.51 10.01 -15.54
N GLU A 346 -32.54 9.70 -16.33
CA GLU A 346 -33.13 10.58 -17.35
C GLU A 346 -33.98 11.73 -16.76
N GLY A 347 -34.10 11.83 -15.43
CA GLY A 347 -34.83 12.89 -14.74
C GLY A 347 -36.31 12.60 -14.48
N LYS A 348 -36.79 11.35 -14.64
CA LYS A 348 -38.15 10.99 -14.22
C LYS A 348 -38.24 11.06 -12.69
N ARG A 349 -39.25 11.77 -12.19
CA ARG A 349 -39.49 11.91 -10.76
C ARG A 349 -39.88 10.57 -10.14
N LEU A 350 -39.13 10.15 -9.13
CA LEU A 350 -39.46 9.01 -8.28
C LEU A 350 -40.11 9.49 -6.97
N PRO A 351 -41.07 8.74 -6.41
CA PRO A 351 -41.61 9.01 -5.07
C PRO A 351 -40.48 9.03 -4.03
N TYR A 352 -40.57 9.96 -3.07
CA TYR A 352 -39.57 10.16 -2.02
C TYR A 352 -39.14 8.86 -1.34
N TYR A 353 -40.10 8.09 -0.81
CA TYR A 353 -39.84 6.87 -0.07
C TYR A 353 -39.18 5.78 -0.94
N PHE A 354 -39.61 5.66 -2.20
CA PHE A 354 -39.03 4.70 -3.12
C PHE A 354 -37.58 5.01 -3.48
N GLN A 355 -37.24 6.29 -3.67
CA GLN A 355 -35.88 6.67 -4.04
C GLN A 355 -34.85 6.29 -2.95
N ASN A 356 -35.23 6.36 -1.68
CA ASN A 356 -34.35 5.89 -0.58
C ASN A 356 -34.06 4.40 -0.71
N TRP A 357 -35.10 3.58 -0.85
CA TRP A 357 -34.95 2.13 -0.92
C TRP A 357 -34.27 1.66 -2.20
N LEU A 358 -34.48 2.34 -3.33
CA LEU A 358 -33.75 2.09 -4.56
C LEU A 358 -32.24 2.29 -4.34
N TRP A 359 -31.86 3.43 -3.76
CA TRP A 359 -30.47 3.75 -3.48
C TRP A 359 -29.85 2.77 -2.48
N PHE A 360 -30.54 2.46 -1.37
CA PHE A 360 -30.05 1.54 -0.34
C PHE A 360 -29.91 0.11 -0.86
N GLY A 361 -30.85 -0.35 -1.70
CA GLY A 361 -30.76 -1.65 -2.36
C GLY A 361 -29.53 -1.74 -3.25
N GLN A 362 -29.30 -0.74 -4.10
CA GLN A 362 -28.10 -0.68 -4.95
C GLN A 362 -26.81 -0.61 -4.12
N ALA A 363 -26.77 0.22 -3.08
CA ALA A 363 -25.60 0.39 -2.23
C ALA A 363 -25.17 -0.93 -1.56
N VAL A 364 -26.13 -1.80 -1.18
CA VAL A 364 -25.83 -3.16 -0.69
C VAL A 364 -25.25 -4.02 -1.79
N THR A 365 -25.89 -4.07 -2.97
CA THR A 365 -25.42 -4.93 -4.08
C THR A 365 -24.07 -4.51 -4.66
N LEU A 366 -23.73 -3.21 -4.58
CA LEU A 366 -22.45 -2.65 -5.01
C LEU A 366 -21.40 -2.61 -3.89
N SER A 367 -21.69 -3.21 -2.73
CA SER A 367 -20.77 -3.23 -1.56
C SER A 367 -20.31 -1.83 -1.11
N GLN A 368 -21.19 -0.83 -1.23
CA GLN A 368 -20.97 0.56 -0.81
C GLN A 368 -21.53 0.84 0.58
N ALA A 369 -22.56 0.11 1.02
CA ALA A 369 -23.05 0.15 2.40
C ALA A 369 -22.07 -0.58 3.32
N ARG A 370 -21.06 0.13 3.85
CA ARG A 370 -19.95 -0.42 4.67
C ARG A 370 -20.05 -0.02 6.14
N HIS A 371 -19.44 -0.82 7.02
CA HIS A 371 -19.39 -0.58 8.47
C HIS A 371 -18.11 0.15 8.95
N TYR A 372 -17.06 0.18 8.11
CA TYR A 372 -15.80 0.94 8.27
C TYR A 372 -14.86 0.53 9.43
N ASP A 373 -15.14 -0.55 10.15
CA ASP A 373 -14.31 -1.18 11.19
C ASP A 373 -13.67 -2.50 10.74
N GLU A 374 -13.70 -2.78 9.44
CA GLU A 374 -13.09 -3.95 8.81
C GLU A 374 -11.57 -3.98 9.06
N PHE A 375 -11.05 -5.02 9.72
CA PHE A 375 -9.60 -5.22 9.90
C PHE A 375 -8.92 -5.31 8.53
N LEU A 376 -7.96 -4.39 8.28
CA LEU A 376 -7.35 -4.18 6.95
C LEU A 376 -8.33 -3.72 5.87
N GLY A 377 -9.37 -2.95 6.21
CA GLY A 377 -10.29 -2.34 5.24
C GLY A 377 -9.59 -1.50 4.15
N PHE A 378 -8.41 -0.95 4.46
CA PHE A 378 -7.51 -0.28 3.51
C PHE A 378 -6.81 -1.25 2.53
N LEU A 379 -6.79 -2.56 2.81
CA LEU A 379 -6.23 -3.64 1.98
C LEU A 379 -7.29 -4.49 1.26
N ARG A 380 -8.59 -4.14 1.32
CA ARG A 380 -9.60 -4.84 0.48
C ARG A 380 -9.23 -4.75 -1.00
N PRO A 381 -9.58 -5.80 -1.77
CA PRO A 381 -8.71 -6.41 -2.76
C PRO A 381 -8.18 -5.32 -3.66
N PHE A 382 -6.85 -5.26 -3.77
CA PHE A 382 -6.17 -4.53 -4.84
C PHE A 382 -7.07 -4.60 -6.05
N ASP A 383 -7.57 -3.45 -6.49
CA ASP A 383 -8.58 -3.34 -7.54
C ASP A 383 -7.96 -3.95 -8.80
N MET A 384 -8.00 -5.28 -8.91
CA MET A 384 -7.32 -6.03 -9.96
C MET A 384 -7.91 -5.64 -11.29
N VAL A 385 -9.18 -5.24 -11.27
CA VAL A 385 -9.94 -4.78 -12.41
C VAL A 385 -9.45 -3.40 -12.84
N GLY A 386 -9.44 -2.40 -11.96
CA GLY A 386 -8.90 -1.07 -12.25
C GLY A 386 -7.39 -1.07 -12.53
N PHE A 387 -6.61 -1.83 -11.77
CA PHE A 387 -5.19 -2.07 -12.07
C PHE A 387 -5.03 -2.68 -13.45
N SER A 388 -5.74 -3.76 -13.79
CA SER A 388 -5.65 -4.38 -15.11
C SER A 388 -6.10 -3.43 -16.23
N ALA A 389 -7.09 -2.57 -15.98
CA ALA A 389 -7.55 -1.57 -16.95
C ALA A 389 -6.48 -0.49 -17.20
N HIS A 390 -5.72 -0.09 -16.18
CA HIS A 390 -4.69 0.95 -16.29
C HIS A 390 -3.27 0.41 -16.55
N PHE A 391 -3.03 -0.88 -16.29
CA PHE A 391 -1.74 -1.52 -16.43
C PHE A 391 -1.41 -1.76 -17.91
N PRO A 392 -0.24 -1.33 -18.38
CA PRO A 392 0.15 -1.41 -19.79
C PRO A 392 0.59 -2.83 -20.17
N TRP A 393 -0.34 -3.79 -20.21
CA TRP A 393 -0.08 -5.21 -20.47
C TRP A 393 0.72 -5.46 -21.76
N GLU A 394 0.44 -4.71 -22.81
CA GLU A 394 1.12 -4.80 -24.10
C GLU A 394 2.61 -4.46 -23.97
N LEU A 395 2.90 -3.32 -23.34
CA LEU A 395 4.28 -2.87 -23.10
C LEU A 395 5.01 -3.82 -22.14
N PHE A 396 4.30 -4.37 -21.15
CA PHE A 396 4.85 -5.38 -20.25
C PHE A 396 5.21 -6.67 -21.01
N ALA A 397 4.29 -7.20 -21.82
CA ALA A 397 4.53 -8.41 -22.62
C ALA A 397 5.68 -8.22 -23.61
N VAL A 398 5.74 -7.07 -24.30
CA VAL A 398 6.85 -6.72 -25.19
C VAL A 398 8.17 -6.66 -24.42
N THR A 399 8.20 -6.04 -23.23
CA THR A 399 9.39 -5.98 -22.37
C THR A 399 9.86 -7.38 -21.96
N VAL A 400 8.95 -8.27 -21.55
CA VAL A 400 9.28 -9.66 -21.16
C VAL A 400 9.80 -10.46 -22.36
N MET A 401 9.18 -10.33 -23.53
CA MET A 401 9.66 -10.98 -24.75
C MET A 401 11.06 -10.46 -25.13
N LEU A 402 11.26 -9.15 -25.09
CA LEU A 402 12.55 -8.52 -25.38
C LEU A 402 13.63 -9.01 -24.41
N TYR A 403 13.33 -9.20 -23.12
CA TYR A 403 14.30 -9.72 -22.14
C TYR A 403 14.94 -11.04 -22.58
N LEU A 404 14.15 -11.98 -23.10
CA LEU A 404 14.63 -13.31 -23.50
C LEU A 404 15.65 -13.26 -24.66
N ILE A 405 15.51 -12.28 -25.55
CA ILE A 405 16.31 -12.13 -26.76
C ILE A 405 17.35 -11.00 -26.68
N ALA A 406 17.17 -10.03 -25.76
CA ALA A 406 18.00 -8.85 -25.58
C ALA A 406 19.46 -9.19 -25.27
N ARG A 407 19.72 -10.34 -24.64
CA ARG A 407 21.08 -10.80 -24.33
C ARG A 407 21.93 -11.08 -25.58
N TRP A 408 21.32 -11.29 -26.74
CA TRP A 408 22.02 -11.67 -27.98
C TRP A 408 22.21 -10.50 -28.95
N HIS A 409 21.44 -9.42 -28.80
CA HIS A 409 21.43 -8.31 -29.76
C HIS A 409 21.47 -6.94 -29.06
N PRO A 410 22.50 -6.10 -29.31
CA PRO A 410 22.67 -4.83 -28.61
C PRO A 410 21.54 -3.83 -28.88
N VAL A 411 20.98 -3.83 -30.09
CA VAL A 411 19.81 -2.99 -30.42
C VAL A 411 18.59 -3.43 -29.61
N LEU A 412 18.32 -4.74 -29.50
CA LEU A 412 17.19 -5.25 -28.71
C LEU A 412 17.39 -5.01 -27.21
N LYS A 413 18.64 -5.04 -26.72
CA LYS A 413 18.97 -4.62 -25.36
C LYS A 413 18.60 -3.16 -25.11
N PHE A 414 18.94 -2.26 -26.03
CA PHE A 414 18.57 -0.85 -25.91
C PHE A 414 17.05 -0.63 -25.94
N VAL A 415 16.34 -1.31 -26.84
CA VAL A 415 14.88 -1.27 -26.90
C VAL A 415 14.24 -1.83 -25.62
N PHE A 416 14.74 -2.96 -25.10
CA PHE A 416 14.30 -3.53 -23.82
C PHE A 416 14.41 -2.53 -22.67
N LEU A 417 15.55 -1.84 -22.58
CA LEU A 417 15.80 -0.84 -21.55
C LEU A 417 14.82 0.33 -21.67
N ILE A 418 14.59 0.86 -22.87
CA ILE A 418 13.61 1.93 -23.10
C ILE A 418 12.22 1.48 -22.64
N CYS A 419 11.76 0.29 -23.06
CA CYS A 419 10.45 -0.22 -22.66
C CYS A 419 10.34 -0.38 -21.14
N GLY A 420 11.37 -0.91 -20.48
CA GLY A 420 11.45 -1.02 -19.03
C GLY A 420 11.37 0.34 -18.32
N PHE A 421 12.14 1.34 -18.79
CA PHE A 421 12.09 2.69 -18.24
C PHE A 421 10.71 3.34 -18.42
N SER A 422 10.09 3.17 -19.60
CA SER A 422 8.74 3.67 -19.86
C SER A 422 7.70 3.02 -18.94
N LEU A 423 7.82 1.72 -18.66
CA LEU A 423 6.95 1.03 -17.69
C LEU A 423 7.10 1.62 -16.28
N CYS A 424 8.33 1.80 -15.81
CA CYS A 424 8.59 2.37 -14.49
C CYS A 424 8.09 3.82 -14.37
N LEU A 425 8.29 4.66 -15.40
CA LEU A 425 7.77 6.04 -15.41
C LEU A 425 6.25 6.08 -15.38
N ARG A 426 5.59 5.23 -16.19
CA ARG A 426 4.13 5.12 -16.18
C ARG A 426 3.61 4.61 -14.84
N TYR A 427 4.31 3.65 -14.23
CA TYR A 427 4.00 3.16 -12.90
C TYR A 427 4.09 4.27 -11.85
N LEU A 428 5.19 5.02 -11.80
CA LEU A 428 5.37 6.14 -10.84
C LEU A 428 4.33 7.25 -11.06
N HIS A 429 3.97 7.53 -12.31
CA HIS A 429 2.89 8.45 -12.65
C HIS A 429 1.56 7.95 -12.10
N TRP A 430 1.19 6.70 -12.38
CA TRP A 430 -0.04 6.11 -11.84
C TRP A 430 -0.05 6.11 -10.31
N ARG A 431 1.07 5.75 -9.68
CA ARG A 431 1.21 5.76 -8.22
C ARG A 431 0.93 7.15 -7.65
N PHE A 432 1.50 8.19 -8.25
CA PHE A 432 1.33 9.57 -7.81
C PHE A 432 -0.11 10.07 -7.97
N PHE A 433 -0.73 9.84 -9.13
CA PHE A 433 -2.03 10.43 -9.44
C PHE A 433 -3.24 9.63 -8.97
N HIS A 434 -3.10 8.31 -8.77
CA HIS A 434 -4.26 7.42 -8.56
C HIS A 434 -4.21 6.59 -7.28
N THR A 435 -3.07 6.55 -6.56
CA THR A 435 -2.92 5.61 -5.43
C THR A 435 -2.49 6.26 -4.12
N LEU A 436 -2.28 7.57 -4.10
CA LEU A 436 -1.97 8.28 -2.86
C LEU A 436 -3.23 8.33 -1.98
N ASN A 437 -3.11 7.83 -0.76
CA ASN A 437 -4.20 7.85 0.21
C ASN A 437 -4.23 9.19 0.94
N PHE A 438 -5.15 10.07 0.54
CA PHE A 438 -5.41 11.36 1.20
C PHE A 438 -6.53 11.29 2.24
N LEU A 439 -7.18 10.14 2.39
CA LEU A 439 -8.44 9.99 3.12
C LEU A 439 -8.21 9.60 4.58
N GLU A 440 -7.19 8.80 4.87
CA GLU A 440 -6.93 8.26 6.21
C GLU A 440 -5.87 9.08 6.96
N THR A 441 -6.01 9.15 8.29
CA THR A 441 -5.03 9.82 9.16
C THR A 441 -3.69 9.08 9.14
N GLY A 442 -2.64 9.79 8.71
CA GLY A 442 -1.33 9.21 8.42
C GLY A 442 -1.19 8.60 7.01
N GLY A 443 -2.30 8.40 6.30
CA GLY A 443 -2.33 7.85 4.93
C GLY A 443 -1.50 8.69 3.96
N LEU A 444 -1.58 10.02 4.06
CA LEU A 444 -0.77 10.93 3.23
C LEU A 444 0.72 10.73 3.49
N PHE A 445 1.12 10.67 4.76
CA PHE A 445 2.51 10.52 5.16
C PHE A 445 3.09 9.19 4.66
N ILE A 446 2.38 8.08 4.90
CA ILE A 446 2.82 6.75 4.46
C ILE A 446 2.87 6.66 2.93
N SER A 447 1.83 7.16 2.24
CA SER A 447 1.76 7.11 0.78
C SER A 447 2.86 7.92 0.12
N VAL A 448 3.12 9.14 0.61
CA VAL A 448 4.18 10.01 0.09
C VAL A 448 5.56 9.45 0.44
N ALA A 449 5.76 8.92 1.65
CA ALA A 449 7.02 8.30 2.03
C ALA A 449 7.33 7.07 1.15
N LEU A 450 6.34 6.22 0.90
CA LEU A 450 6.48 5.08 0.00
C LEU A 450 6.75 5.52 -1.44
N TRP A 451 5.98 6.48 -1.97
CA TRP A 451 6.22 7.03 -3.30
C TRP A 451 7.61 7.65 -3.44
N ALA A 452 8.08 8.39 -2.43
CA ALA A 452 9.43 8.96 -2.41
C ALA A 452 10.52 7.88 -2.37
N ALA A 453 10.29 6.78 -1.63
CA ALA A 453 11.19 5.63 -1.62
C ALA A 453 11.23 4.92 -2.99
N GLU A 454 10.07 4.77 -3.65
CA GLU A 454 9.95 4.20 -4.99
C GLU A 454 10.64 5.08 -6.05
N LEU A 455 10.47 6.41 -5.95
CA LEU A 455 11.16 7.37 -6.79
C LEU A 455 12.68 7.33 -6.57
N TYR A 456 13.13 7.24 -5.32
CA TYR A 456 14.53 7.07 -4.98
C TYR A 456 15.09 5.78 -5.60
N ALA A 457 14.43 4.65 -5.39
CA ALA A 457 14.83 3.38 -6.00
C ALA A 457 14.92 3.48 -7.53
N PHE A 458 13.91 4.06 -8.18
CA PHE A 458 13.92 4.28 -9.63
C PHE A 458 15.09 5.17 -10.07
N SER A 459 15.37 6.26 -9.36
CA SER A 459 16.52 7.14 -9.65
C SER A 459 17.86 6.40 -9.54
N THR A 460 18.02 5.49 -8.57
CA THR A 460 19.25 4.69 -8.45
C THR A 460 19.43 3.74 -9.64
N VAL A 461 18.34 3.18 -10.16
CA VAL A 461 18.36 2.34 -11.37
C VAL A 461 18.70 3.16 -12.61
N VAL A 462 18.12 4.36 -12.74
CA VAL A 462 18.48 5.31 -13.83
C VAL A 462 19.96 5.65 -13.76
N LEU A 463 20.49 5.99 -12.58
CA LEU A 463 21.90 6.31 -12.40
C LEU A 463 22.81 5.12 -12.71
N LEU A 464 22.47 3.91 -12.25
CA LEU A 464 23.21 2.69 -12.58
C LEU A 464 23.19 2.42 -14.09
N PHE A 465 22.04 2.65 -14.74
CA PHE A 465 21.92 2.53 -16.18
C PHE A 465 22.76 3.57 -16.94
N ILE A 466 22.85 4.81 -16.47
CA ILE A 466 23.73 5.82 -17.06
C ILE A 466 25.20 5.42 -16.85
N GLN A 467 25.56 5.00 -15.64
CA GLN A 467 26.94 4.65 -15.28
C GLN A 467 27.45 3.39 -16.00
N VAL A 468 26.60 2.37 -16.18
CA VAL A 468 27.01 1.03 -16.65
C VAL A 468 26.32 0.60 -17.96
N GLY A 469 25.15 1.15 -18.27
CA GLY A 469 24.26 0.68 -19.34
C GLY A 469 24.25 1.51 -20.63
N ILE A 470 24.42 2.83 -20.56
CA ILE A 470 24.59 3.71 -21.74
C ILE A 470 26.06 3.63 -22.15
N GLY A 471 26.30 2.93 -23.27
CA GLY A 471 27.62 2.44 -23.63
C GLY A 471 28.72 3.51 -23.70
N TRP A 472 29.82 3.21 -23.03
CA TRP A 472 31.01 2.80 -23.77
C TRP A 472 31.23 1.31 -23.54
N ARG A 473 31.67 0.59 -24.58
CA ARG A 473 32.21 -0.76 -24.38
C ARG A 473 33.16 -0.68 -23.19
N ARG A 474 33.19 -1.70 -22.32
CA ARG A 474 34.35 -1.93 -21.43
C ARG A 474 35.57 -2.12 -22.34
N GLN A 475 36.08 -1.01 -22.85
CA GLN A 475 37.32 -0.97 -23.58
C GLN A 475 38.36 -1.12 -22.47
N PRO A 476 39.18 -2.18 -22.51
CA PRO A 476 40.33 -2.26 -21.64
C PRO A 476 41.06 -0.92 -21.77
N VAL A 477 41.31 -0.25 -20.66
CA VAL A 477 42.12 0.96 -20.70
C VAL A 477 43.51 0.50 -21.09
N CYS A 478 43.98 0.89 -22.28
CA CYS A 478 45.35 0.61 -22.65
C CYS A 478 46.24 1.67 -21.99
N PRO A 479 47.34 1.27 -21.33
CA PRO A 479 48.33 2.25 -20.92
C PRO A 479 48.89 2.98 -22.15
N PRO A 480 49.30 4.25 -22.01
CA PRO A 480 50.05 4.92 -23.07
C PRO A 480 51.36 4.16 -23.33
N GLU A 481 51.89 4.27 -24.54
CA GLU A 481 53.21 3.70 -24.83
C GLU A 481 54.26 4.32 -23.89
N PRO A 482 54.91 3.52 -23.04
CA PRO A 482 55.92 4.05 -22.14
C PRO A 482 57.11 4.56 -22.94
N THR A 483 57.67 5.71 -22.54
CA THR A 483 58.94 6.18 -23.06
C THR A 483 60.05 5.16 -22.76
N GLN A 484 61.02 5.01 -23.66
CA GLN A 484 62.15 4.11 -23.43
C GLN A 484 62.82 4.43 -22.08
N GLY A 485 62.92 3.43 -21.20
CA GLY A 485 63.50 3.57 -19.86
C GLY A 485 62.54 4.04 -18.76
N PHE A 486 61.22 4.11 -19.01
CA PHE A 486 60.22 4.43 -17.99
C PHE A 486 60.15 3.34 -16.91
N ALA A 487 60.90 3.53 -15.83
CA ALA A 487 61.00 2.62 -14.68
C ALA A 487 60.99 3.42 -13.37
N PRO A 488 59.85 4.05 -13.01
CA PRO A 488 59.75 4.86 -11.80
C PRO A 488 60.01 4.02 -10.55
N SER A 489 60.53 4.66 -9.51
CA SER A 489 60.66 4.03 -8.19
C SER A 489 59.28 3.78 -7.55
N VAL A 490 59.10 2.62 -6.94
CA VAL A 490 57.82 2.17 -6.38
C VAL A 490 57.99 1.81 -4.90
N ASP A 491 57.27 2.50 -4.02
CA ASP A 491 57.15 2.13 -2.61
C ASP A 491 55.86 1.33 -2.39
N ILE A 492 55.96 0.14 -1.80
CA ILE A 492 54.82 -0.75 -1.53
C ILE A 492 54.49 -0.66 -0.04
N PHE A 493 53.33 -0.12 0.28
CA PHE A 493 52.84 0.06 1.65
C PHE A 493 51.88 -1.06 2.02
N ILE A 494 52.21 -1.76 3.11
CA ILE A 494 51.38 -2.81 3.71
C ILE A 494 51.04 -2.39 5.14
N PRO A 495 49.95 -1.64 5.37
CA PRO A 495 49.47 -1.30 6.70
C PRO A 495 48.92 -2.52 7.45
N ILE A 496 49.33 -2.67 8.70
CA ILE A 496 48.90 -3.73 9.62
C ILE A 496 48.48 -3.15 10.97
N TYR A 497 47.45 -3.76 11.57
CA TYR A 497 47.03 -3.50 12.94
C TYR A 497 46.84 -4.81 13.70
N SER A 498 45.69 -5.47 13.54
CA SER A 498 45.31 -6.65 14.33
C SER A 498 45.54 -8.00 13.64
N GLU A 499 45.95 -8.00 12.36
CA GLU A 499 46.09 -9.19 11.54
C GLU A 499 47.24 -10.10 12.02
N SER A 500 47.14 -11.40 11.80
CA SER A 500 48.19 -12.33 12.23
C SER A 500 49.44 -12.23 11.36
N CYS A 501 50.60 -12.58 11.93
CA CYS A 501 51.85 -12.68 11.17
C CYS A 501 51.78 -13.69 10.02
N GLU A 502 50.90 -14.70 10.10
CA GLU A 502 50.71 -15.66 9.00
C GLU A 502 50.05 -15.02 7.78
N ILE A 503 49.08 -14.12 8.00
CA ILE A 503 48.44 -13.35 6.92
C ILE A 503 49.48 -12.40 6.30
N LEU A 504 50.17 -11.62 7.14
CA LEU A 504 51.23 -10.71 6.68
C LEU A 504 52.32 -11.44 5.88
N LYS A 505 52.75 -12.62 6.33
CA LYS A 505 53.76 -13.43 5.64
C LYS A 505 53.35 -13.76 4.20
N LYS A 506 52.09 -14.13 3.97
CA LYS A 506 51.60 -14.44 2.61
C LYS A 506 51.64 -13.21 1.71
N THR A 507 51.26 -12.05 2.24
CA THR A 507 51.27 -10.78 1.51
C THR A 507 52.70 -10.31 1.21
N LEU A 508 53.62 -10.47 2.16
CA LEU A 508 55.05 -10.19 1.94
C LEU A 508 55.65 -11.10 0.87
N ILE A 509 55.30 -12.39 0.83
CA ILE A 509 55.72 -13.30 -0.26
C ILE A 509 55.28 -12.76 -1.61
N GLY A 510 54.00 -12.40 -1.76
CA GLY A 510 53.47 -11.83 -3.00
C GLY A 510 54.18 -10.51 -3.39
N ALA A 511 54.33 -9.60 -2.42
CA ALA A 511 54.95 -8.29 -2.66
C ALA A 511 56.42 -8.42 -3.09
N SER A 512 57.17 -9.32 -2.45
CA SER A 512 58.55 -9.63 -2.81
C SER A 512 58.68 -10.29 -4.18
N ALA A 513 57.66 -11.02 -4.64
CA ALA A 513 57.65 -11.67 -5.94
C ALA A 513 57.26 -10.77 -7.14
N MET A 514 56.70 -9.57 -6.90
CA MET A 514 56.29 -8.66 -8.00
C MET A 514 57.44 -8.28 -8.95
N GLU A 515 57.20 -8.28 -10.24
CA GLU A 515 58.22 -7.98 -11.26
C GLU A 515 58.39 -6.46 -11.42
N HIS A 516 59.38 -5.86 -10.74
CA HIS A 516 59.81 -4.48 -10.95
C HIS A 516 61.20 -4.24 -10.34
N GLY A 517 62.14 -3.67 -11.11
CA GLY A 517 63.53 -3.52 -10.66
C GLY A 517 63.72 -2.49 -9.54
N HIS A 518 62.87 -1.46 -9.46
CA HIS A 518 63.01 -0.33 -8.54
C HIS A 518 61.87 -0.30 -7.51
N LYS A 519 61.62 -1.42 -6.82
CA LYS A 519 60.58 -1.50 -5.77
C LYS A 519 61.18 -1.59 -4.37
N ARG A 520 60.49 -1.02 -3.39
CA ARG A 520 60.81 -1.14 -1.95
C ARG A 520 59.54 -1.48 -1.18
N ILE A 521 59.64 -2.38 -0.22
CA ILE A 521 58.48 -2.86 0.56
C ILE A 521 58.56 -2.26 1.96
N TYR A 522 57.43 -1.73 2.44
CA TYR A 522 57.29 -1.14 3.77
C TYR A 522 56.12 -1.77 4.49
N VAL A 523 56.37 -2.25 5.71
CA VAL A 523 55.33 -2.70 6.63
C VAL A 523 55.02 -1.56 7.58
N LEU A 524 53.80 -1.05 7.53
CA LEU A 524 53.38 0.09 8.32
C LEU A 524 52.58 -0.42 9.52
N ASP A 525 53.21 -0.57 10.69
CA ASP A 525 52.58 -1.22 11.84
C ASP A 525 52.07 -0.19 12.86
N ASP A 526 50.75 -0.09 13.00
CA ASP A 526 50.10 0.71 14.05
C ASP A 526 49.88 -0.08 15.35
N SER A 527 50.06 -1.41 15.34
CA SER A 527 49.96 -2.25 16.54
C SER A 527 51.22 -2.26 17.39
N HIS A 528 52.37 -1.93 16.78
CA HIS A 528 53.70 -1.87 17.42
C HIS A 528 54.16 -3.22 17.96
N ARG A 529 53.90 -4.30 17.23
CA ARG A 529 54.22 -5.67 17.65
C ARG A 529 55.63 -6.06 17.16
N GLU A 530 56.49 -6.48 18.08
CA GLU A 530 57.88 -6.84 17.75
C GLU A 530 57.99 -8.02 16.76
N GLU A 531 57.05 -8.95 16.81
CA GLU A 531 56.92 -10.06 15.85
C GLU A 531 56.67 -9.59 14.40
N VAL A 532 55.94 -8.47 14.22
CA VAL A 532 55.70 -7.86 12.91
C VAL A 532 56.98 -7.23 12.37
N CYS A 533 57.72 -6.52 13.23
CA CYS A 533 59.03 -5.95 12.88
C CYS A 533 60.01 -7.03 12.41
N ARG A 534 60.17 -8.09 13.21
CA ARG A 534 61.05 -9.23 12.87
C ARG A 534 60.65 -9.91 11.56
N LEU A 535 59.36 -10.06 11.31
CA LEU A 535 58.87 -10.65 10.07
C LEU A 535 59.14 -9.74 8.86
N ALA A 536 58.92 -8.43 8.99
CA ALA A 536 59.22 -7.47 7.93
C ALA A 536 60.70 -7.52 7.52
N GLU A 537 61.59 -7.48 8.50
CA GLU A 537 63.05 -7.56 8.29
C GLU A 537 63.46 -8.88 7.62
N GLN A 538 62.85 -10.01 8.00
CA GLN A 538 63.10 -11.32 7.40
C GLN A 538 62.82 -11.34 5.88
N PHE A 539 61.83 -10.57 5.42
CA PHE A 539 61.46 -10.47 4.01
C PHE A 539 62.14 -9.31 3.28
N GLY A 540 63.09 -8.60 3.94
CA GLY A 540 63.76 -7.44 3.39
C GLY A 540 62.86 -6.20 3.25
N ALA A 541 61.73 -6.17 3.98
CA ALA A 541 60.85 -5.02 4.03
C ALA A 541 61.27 -4.07 5.16
N THR A 542 61.15 -2.77 4.90
CA THR A 542 61.41 -1.73 5.90
C THR A 542 60.22 -1.62 6.85
N TYR A 543 60.44 -1.81 8.14
CA TYR A 543 59.42 -1.61 9.15
C TYR A 543 59.28 -0.12 9.49
N ILE A 544 58.06 0.41 9.42
CA ILE A 544 57.74 1.77 9.87
C ILE A 544 56.74 1.65 11.02
N LYS A 545 57.09 2.24 12.17
CA LYS A 545 56.22 2.32 13.33
C LYS A 545 55.18 3.41 13.11
N GLY A 546 53.91 3.05 13.05
CA GLY A 546 52.81 3.97 12.78
C GLY A 546 52.44 4.88 13.97
N PRO A 547 51.73 6.00 13.72
CA PRO A 547 51.43 7.01 14.72
C PRO A 547 50.25 6.68 15.65
N ARG A 548 49.47 5.61 15.39
CA ARG A 548 48.20 5.29 16.08
C ARG A 548 47.18 6.43 16.07
N GLN A 549 47.17 7.23 15.01
CA GLN A 549 46.24 8.34 14.83
C GLN A 549 45.60 8.22 13.45
N HIS A 550 44.30 8.53 13.34
CA HIS A 550 43.54 8.46 12.08
C HIS A 550 43.61 7.11 11.34
N ALA A 551 43.82 6.01 12.08
CA ALA A 551 43.86 4.65 11.57
C ALA A 551 44.77 4.51 10.33
N LYS A 552 44.34 3.74 9.33
CA LYS A 552 45.10 3.46 8.10
C LYS A 552 45.57 4.72 7.38
N ALA A 553 44.71 5.73 7.23
CA ALA A 553 45.06 6.97 6.53
C ALA A 553 46.21 7.72 7.22
N GLY A 554 46.20 7.80 8.55
CA GLY A 554 47.29 8.41 9.31
C GLY A 554 48.59 7.62 9.24
N ASN A 555 48.50 6.29 9.24
CA ASN A 555 49.65 5.41 9.06
C ASN A 555 50.29 5.57 7.66
N LEU A 556 49.48 5.61 6.61
CA LEU A 556 49.93 5.89 5.24
C LEU A 556 50.61 7.27 5.16
N ASN A 557 50.00 8.32 5.72
CA ASN A 557 50.56 9.66 5.73
C ASN A 557 51.88 9.76 6.50
N HIS A 558 52.03 9.02 7.60
CA HIS A 558 53.28 8.94 8.34
C HIS A 558 54.40 8.25 7.54
N ALA A 559 54.05 7.23 6.74
CA ALA A 559 54.99 6.59 5.84
C ALA A 559 55.42 7.51 4.69
N LEU A 560 54.52 8.37 4.19
CA LEU A 560 54.84 9.34 3.13
C LEU A 560 55.96 10.31 3.53
N THR A 561 56.13 10.61 4.84
CA THR A 561 57.20 11.51 5.31
C THR A 561 58.56 10.82 5.43
N GLN A 562 58.64 9.50 5.28
CA GLN A 562 59.85 8.68 5.47
C GLN A 562 60.28 7.95 4.19
N THR A 563 59.60 8.20 3.07
CA THR A 563 59.75 7.44 1.83
C THR A 563 59.75 8.39 0.63
N GLU A 564 60.38 7.98 -0.47
CA GLU A 564 60.72 8.88 -1.59
C GLU A 564 60.32 8.35 -2.97
N GLY A 565 59.75 7.13 -3.06
CA GLY A 565 59.40 6.49 -4.32
C GLY A 565 58.37 7.28 -5.13
N GLU A 566 58.57 7.40 -6.44
CA GLU A 566 57.69 8.20 -7.32
C GLU A 566 56.24 7.69 -7.35
N LEU A 567 56.07 6.37 -7.23
CA LEU A 567 54.78 5.69 -7.12
C LEU A 567 54.64 5.01 -5.76
N ILE A 568 53.40 4.94 -5.28
CA ILE A 568 53.03 4.29 -4.01
C ILE A 568 51.99 3.22 -4.29
N VAL A 569 52.24 2.00 -3.86
CA VAL A 569 51.25 0.92 -3.89
C VAL A 569 50.68 0.73 -2.50
N VAL A 570 49.37 0.52 -2.40
CA VAL A 570 48.71 0.23 -1.13
C VAL A 570 48.07 -1.16 -1.20
N PHE A 571 48.51 -2.07 -0.33
CA PHE A 571 47.87 -3.36 -0.09
C PHE A 571 47.45 -3.50 1.36
N ASP A 572 46.20 -3.87 1.62
CA ASP A 572 45.84 -4.36 2.96
C ASP A 572 46.65 -5.62 3.29
N THR A 573 46.86 -5.86 4.59
CA THR A 573 47.69 -6.97 5.06
C THR A 573 47.24 -8.34 4.55
N ASP A 574 45.97 -8.50 4.20
CA ASP A 574 45.38 -9.74 3.68
C ASP A 574 45.31 -9.82 2.15
N HIS A 575 45.66 -8.76 1.42
CA HIS A 575 45.65 -8.72 -0.04
C HIS A 575 47.00 -9.14 -0.63
N ILE A 576 47.08 -10.36 -1.12
CA ILE A 576 48.29 -10.96 -1.68
C ILE A 576 48.39 -10.59 -3.16
N PRO A 577 49.39 -9.79 -3.60
CA PRO A 577 49.55 -9.44 -5.01
C PRO A 577 50.16 -10.58 -5.82
N VAL A 578 49.85 -10.61 -7.12
CA VAL A 578 50.47 -11.51 -8.10
C VAL A 578 51.73 -10.90 -8.70
N THR A 579 52.58 -11.71 -9.33
CA THR A 579 53.88 -11.27 -9.86
C THR A 579 53.76 -10.15 -10.89
N THR A 580 52.69 -10.15 -11.69
CA THR A 580 52.46 -9.18 -12.77
C THR A 580 51.77 -7.89 -12.32
N PHE A 581 51.47 -7.69 -11.03
CA PHE A 581 50.73 -6.52 -10.57
C PHE A 581 51.35 -5.20 -11.08
N LEU A 582 52.65 -5.00 -10.87
CA LEU A 582 53.33 -3.77 -11.28
C LEU A 582 53.49 -3.64 -12.79
N THR A 583 53.75 -4.73 -13.51
CA THR A 583 53.90 -4.69 -14.97
C THR A 583 52.58 -4.35 -15.67
N GLU A 584 51.45 -4.66 -15.04
CA GLU A 584 50.11 -4.35 -15.52
C GLU A 584 49.62 -2.95 -15.09
N THR A 585 50.12 -2.37 -14.01
CA THR A 585 49.64 -1.07 -13.49
C THR A 585 50.58 0.11 -13.70
N VAL A 586 51.90 -0.09 -13.62
CA VAL A 586 52.90 1.00 -13.73
C VAL A 586 52.88 1.72 -15.09
N PRO A 587 52.67 1.03 -16.24
CA PRO A 587 52.68 1.70 -17.55
C PRO A 587 51.66 2.84 -17.70
N PHE A 588 50.56 2.83 -16.96
CA PHE A 588 49.55 3.92 -16.98
C PHE A 588 50.11 5.27 -16.50
N PHE A 589 51.16 5.27 -15.68
CA PHE A 589 51.80 6.48 -15.17
C PHE A 589 52.73 7.16 -16.19
N ALA A 590 52.84 6.62 -17.41
CA ALA A 590 53.41 7.38 -18.52
C ALA A 590 52.52 8.60 -18.88
N ASP A 591 51.22 8.59 -18.54
CA ASP A 591 50.40 9.81 -18.52
C ASP A 591 50.75 10.65 -17.27
N PRO A 592 51.31 11.86 -17.43
CA PRO A 592 51.70 12.71 -16.30
C PRO A 592 50.51 13.14 -15.43
N GLU A 593 49.29 13.12 -15.96
CA GLU A 593 48.05 13.45 -15.23
C GLU A 593 47.42 12.23 -14.54
N MET A 594 48.01 11.03 -14.68
CA MET A 594 47.53 9.84 -13.97
C MET A 594 47.82 9.97 -12.48
N GLY A 595 46.75 10.11 -11.70
CA GLY A 595 46.80 10.18 -10.24
C GLY A 595 46.88 8.80 -9.60
N PHE A 596 46.03 7.85 -10.05
CA PHE A 596 46.04 6.49 -9.52
C PHE A 596 45.46 5.44 -10.49
N VAL A 597 45.82 4.18 -10.24
CA VAL A 597 45.35 3.00 -10.96
C VAL A 597 44.79 2.02 -9.94
N GLN A 598 43.54 1.59 -10.10
CA GLN A 598 42.85 0.64 -9.22
C GLN A 598 42.67 -0.72 -9.91
N THR A 599 42.82 -1.81 -9.16
CA THR A 599 42.48 -3.18 -9.59
C THR A 599 41.27 -3.73 -8.82
N PRO A 600 40.51 -4.71 -9.33
CA PRO A 600 39.45 -5.38 -8.56
C PRO A 600 39.95 -5.91 -7.21
N HIS A 601 39.07 -5.91 -6.21
CA HIS A 601 39.24 -6.75 -5.01
C HIS A 601 38.68 -8.14 -5.29
N HIS A 602 39.57 -9.10 -5.44
CA HIS A 602 39.23 -10.50 -5.60
C HIS A 602 39.47 -11.25 -4.28
N PHE A 603 38.67 -12.27 -3.97
CA PHE A 603 38.76 -12.99 -2.69
C PHE A 603 38.94 -14.49 -2.91
N TYR A 604 39.88 -15.10 -2.18
CA TYR A 604 40.17 -16.53 -2.33
C TYR A 604 39.31 -17.44 -1.43
N ASN A 605 38.69 -16.89 -0.38
CA ASN A 605 37.71 -17.60 0.44
C ASN A 605 36.28 -17.26 -0.01
N GLN A 606 35.35 -18.21 0.20
CA GLN A 606 33.93 -17.97 -0.07
C GLN A 606 33.38 -16.86 0.81
N ASP A 607 32.45 -16.06 0.31
CA ASP A 607 31.72 -15.09 1.13
C ASP A 607 30.63 -15.76 1.99
N ILE A 608 30.05 -14.98 2.90
CA ILE A 608 29.03 -15.45 3.83
C ILE A 608 27.78 -15.99 3.12
N PHE A 609 27.42 -15.47 1.95
CA PHE A 609 26.24 -15.87 1.18
C PHE A 609 26.50 -17.13 0.37
N GLN A 610 27.68 -17.23 -0.26
CA GLN A 610 28.16 -18.44 -0.92
C GLN A 610 28.17 -19.64 0.04
N ARG A 611 28.63 -19.42 1.28
CA ARG A 611 28.58 -20.42 2.36
C ARG A 611 27.15 -20.71 2.82
N ALA A 612 26.37 -19.67 3.15
CA ALA A 612 25.02 -19.82 3.71
C ALA A 612 24.04 -20.51 2.75
N LEU A 613 24.16 -20.26 1.44
CA LEU A 613 23.28 -20.84 0.42
C LEU A 613 23.79 -22.19 -0.11
N GLY A 614 24.95 -22.67 0.36
CA GLY A 614 25.57 -23.89 -0.17
C GLY A 614 25.89 -23.82 -1.67
N ALA A 615 25.94 -22.62 -2.23
CA ALA A 615 26.12 -22.38 -3.66
C ALA A 615 27.59 -22.51 -4.08
N GLY A 616 28.51 -22.28 -3.14
CA GLY A 616 29.96 -22.30 -3.38
C GLY A 616 30.34 -21.40 -4.57
N PRO A 617 31.23 -21.86 -5.49
CA PRO A 617 31.68 -21.06 -6.62
C PRO A 617 30.66 -20.96 -7.77
N ARG A 618 29.46 -21.56 -7.65
CA ARG A 618 28.43 -21.50 -8.71
C ARG A 618 27.79 -20.12 -8.83
N ILE A 619 27.84 -19.34 -7.75
CA ILE A 619 27.43 -17.94 -7.75
C ILE A 619 28.68 -17.06 -7.60
N PRO A 620 28.77 -15.93 -8.33
CA PRO A 620 29.84 -14.96 -8.13
C PRO A 620 29.89 -14.47 -6.68
N ASN A 621 31.04 -13.95 -6.25
CA ASN A 621 31.14 -13.27 -4.97
C ASN A 621 30.25 -12.02 -5.00
N GLU A 622 29.61 -11.67 -3.88
CA GLU A 622 28.74 -10.48 -3.82
C GLU A 622 29.47 -9.21 -4.28
N GLN A 623 30.77 -9.10 -4.00
CA GLN A 623 31.56 -7.93 -4.34
C GLN A 623 31.95 -7.86 -5.83
N ASP A 624 31.85 -8.96 -6.58
CA ASP A 624 32.23 -9.01 -8.00
C ASP A 624 31.36 -8.08 -8.86
N LEU A 625 30.09 -7.90 -8.48
CA LEU A 625 29.19 -6.96 -9.15
C LEU A 625 29.78 -5.55 -9.11
N PHE A 626 30.27 -5.13 -7.95
CA PHE A 626 30.85 -3.81 -7.79
C PHE A 626 32.25 -3.72 -8.39
N ASN A 627 33.14 -4.65 -8.02
CA ASN A 627 34.56 -4.60 -8.37
C ASN A 627 34.82 -4.83 -9.86
N HIS A 628 34.04 -5.66 -10.55
CA HIS A 628 34.22 -5.85 -11.99
C HIS A 628 33.22 -5.03 -12.80
N ALA A 629 31.92 -5.13 -12.48
CA ALA A 629 30.91 -4.57 -13.36
C ALA A 629 30.69 -3.06 -13.19
N ILE A 630 30.56 -2.59 -11.95
CA ILE A 630 30.28 -1.18 -11.68
C ILE A 630 31.55 -0.34 -11.83
N GLN A 631 32.67 -0.72 -11.22
CA GLN A 631 33.96 -0.02 -11.38
C GLN A 631 34.41 0.02 -12.84
N GLY A 632 34.33 -1.12 -13.54
CA GLY A 632 34.62 -1.18 -14.99
C GLY A 632 33.71 -0.28 -15.83
N GLY A 633 32.43 -0.13 -15.47
CA GLY A 633 31.52 0.83 -16.09
C GLY A 633 31.92 2.28 -15.81
N ARG A 634 32.23 2.60 -14.54
CA ARG A 634 32.67 3.93 -14.09
C ARG A 634 33.99 4.37 -14.71
N GLN A 635 34.85 3.44 -15.11
CA GLN A 635 36.06 3.78 -15.87
C GLN A 635 35.73 4.49 -17.20
N GLY A 636 34.64 4.11 -17.86
CA GLY A 636 34.12 4.84 -19.03
C GLY A 636 33.77 6.30 -18.71
N TRP A 637 33.56 6.62 -17.45
CA TRP A 637 33.30 7.97 -16.94
C TRP A 637 34.53 8.63 -16.30
N GLN A 638 35.71 8.00 -16.35
CA GLN A 638 36.90 8.40 -15.57
C GLN A 638 36.61 8.53 -14.05
N GLY A 639 35.54 7.89 -13.58
CA GLY A 639 35.08 7.93 -12.19
C GLY A 639 35.45 6.68 -11.39
N ALA A 640 36.44 5.92 -11.85
CA ALA A 640 36.98 4.81 -11.06
C ALA A 640 37.66 5.38 -9.81
N PHE A 641 37.36 4.81 -8.65
CA PHE A 641 37.85 5.34 -7.37
C PHE A 641 38.57 4.27 -6.56
N PHE A 642 39.45 4.71 -5.68
CA PHE A 642 40.20 3.87 -4.76
C PHE A 642 39.29 3.21 -3.75
N VAL A 643 39.42 1.89 -3.59
CA VAL A 643 38.60 1.06 -2.69
C VAL A 643 39.42 0.50 -1.52
N GLY A 644 40.51 1.17 -1.16
CA GLY A 644 41.30 0.87 0.04
C GLY A 644 42.51 -0.03 -0.21
N SER A 645 42.52 -0.91 -1.20
CA SER A 645 43.66 -1.81 -1.48
C SER A 645 43.80 -2.09 -2.97
N GLY A 646 44.95 -2.62 -3.39
CA GLY A 646 45.17 -3.01 -4.80
C GLY A 646 45.25 -1.81 -5.74
N ALA A 647 45.84 -0.71 -5.27
CA ALA A 647 45.96 0.50 -6.07
C ALA A 647 47.39 1.06 -6.05
N VAL A 648 47.75 1.69 -7.16
CA VAL A 648 48.99 2.45 -7.33
C VAL A 648 48.64 3.92 -7.42
N PHE A 649 49.42 4.77 -6.75
CA PHE A 649 49.26 6.22 -6.72
C PHE A 649 50.52 6.89 -7.20
N ARG A 650 50.37 8.01 -7.90
CA ARG A 650 51.45 8.95 -8.13
C ARG A 650 51.68 9.75 -6.85
N ARG A 651 52.92 9.75 -6.33
CA ARG A 651 53.25 10.46 -5.08
C ARG A 651 52.95 11.95 -5.17
N SER A 652 53.27 12.61 -6.29
CA SER A 652 52.97 14.03 -6.47
C SER A 652 51.47 14.35 -6.45
N ALA A 653 50.61 13.41 -6.87
CA ALA A 653 49.17 13.57 -6.80
C ALA A 653 48.67 13.55 -5.35
N ILE A 654 49.16 12.61 -4.54
CA ILE A 654 48.87 12.55 -3.11
C ILE A 654 49.45 13.76 -2.36
N ALA A 655 50.66 14.20 -2.71
CA ALA A 655 51.28 15.38 -2.13
C ALA A 655 50.46 16.66 -2.42
N ALA A 656 49.83 16.77 -3.60
CA ALA A 656 48.92 17.88 -3.92
C ALA A 656 47.66 17.94 -3.03
N LEU A 657 47.34 16.86 -2.32
CA LEU A 657 46.27 16.78 -1.32
C LEU A 657 46.77 16.97 0.12
N ASN A 658 48.08 17.13 0.32
CA ASN A 658 48.75 17.02 1.62
C ASN A 658 48.58 15.63 2.27
N GLY A 659 48.54 14.57 1.45
CA GLY A 659 48.38 13.18 1.90
C GLY A 659 46.99 12.60 1.61
N PHE A 660 46.78 11.38 2.11
CA PHE A 660 45.47 10.72 2.14
C PHE A 660 44.53 11.46 3.09
N ASN A 661 43.23 11.49 2.75
CA ASN A 661 42.25 12.26 3.51
C ASN A 661 41.98 11.64 4.89
N LEU A 662 41.86 12.47 5.93
CA LEU A 662 41.68 12.04 7.32
C LEU A 662 40.26 12.26 7.86
N MET A 663 39.36 12.88 7.08
CA MET A 663 38.04 13.33 7.54
C MET A 663 37.03 12.18 7.66
N SER A 664 36.97 11.32 6.65
CA SER A 664 36.04 10.18 6.59
C SER A 664 36.71 8.89 7.07
N ILE A 665 35.89 7.99 7.63
CA ILE A 665 36.31 6.61 7.96
C ILE A 665 36.58 5.79 6.68
N THR A 666 36.06 6.24 5.54
CA THR A 666 36.37 5.72 4.19
C THR A 666 37.31 6.72 3.50
N GLU A 667 38.57 6.73 3.93
CA GLU A 667 39.61 7.65 3.39
C GLU A 667 39.82 7.46 1.89
N ASP A 668 39.52 6.26 1.41
CA ASP A 668 39.78 5.75 0.09
C ASP A 668 38.95 6.48 -0.98
N ILE A 669 37.63 6.45 -0.82
CA ILE A 669 36.66 7.16 -1.67
C ILE A 669 36.92 8.66 -1.58
N HIS A 670 37.17 9.16 -0.37
CA HIS A 670 37.30 10.59 -0.13
C HIS A 670 38.57 11.17 -0.76
N THR A 671 39.69 10.44 -0.69
CA THR A 671 40.93 10.84 -1.37
C THR A 671 40.73 10.87 -2.88
N SER A 672 40.04 9.87 -3.44
CA SER A 672 39.75 9.81 -4.88
C SER A 672 38.94 11.02 -5.36
N GLN A 673 37.87 11.38 -4.64
CA GLN A 673 37.05 12.57 -4.94
C GLN A 673 37.91 13.83 -5.05
N HIS A 674 38.84 14.04 -4.11
CA HIS A 674 39.71 15.22 -4.09
C HIS A 674 40.80 15.23 -5.15
N LEU A 675 41.28 14.05 -5.56
CA LEU A 675 42.18 13.90 -6.69
C LEU A 675 41.47 14.30 -7.99
N HIS A 676 40.27 13.73 -8.23
CA HIS A 676 39.45 14.07 -9.39
C HIS A 676 39.07 15.55 -9.41
N ALA A 677 38.72 16.14 -8.26
CA ALA A 677 38.40 17.56 -8.15
C ALA A 677 39.58 18.50 -8.49
N ARG A 678 40.82 18.00 -8.40
CA ARG A 678 42.04 18.72 -8.81
C ARG A 678 42.50 18.38 -10.23
N GLY A 679 41.73 17.60 -10.97
CA GLY A 679 42.01 17.24 -12.37
C GLY A 679 42.90 16.02 -12.57
N TRP A 680 43.28 15.31 -11.51
CA TRP A 680 44.02 14.05 -11.65
C TRP A 680 43.12 12.97 -12.24
N LYS A 681 43.67 12.14 -13.13
CA LYS A 681 42.96 11.01 -13.75
C LYS A 681 43.09 9.75 -12.92
N SER A 682 42.14 8.83 -13.15
CA SER A 682 42.18 7.47 -12.63
C SER A 682 42.02 6.44 -13.74
N ALA A 683 42.63 5.28 -13.56
CA ALA A 683 42.39 4.10 -14.39
C ALA A 683 41.94 2.89 -13.56
N PHE A 684 41.13 2.04 -14.18
CA PHE A 684 40.71 0.77 -13.62
C PHE A 684 41.20 -0.37 -14.52
N VAL A 685 42.00 -1.27 -13.95
CA VAL A 685 42.52 -2.46 -14.64
C VAL A 685 41.69 -3.65 -14.19
N ASP A 686 40.74 -4.07 -15.02
CA ASP A 686 39.79 -5.19 -14.76
C ASP A 686 40.50 -6.57 -14.86
N LYS A 687 41.50 -6.79 -14.00
CA LYS A 687 42.28 -8.02 -13.84
C LYS A 687 42.48 -8.32 -12.36
N ASP A 688 42.34 -9.59 -11.97
CA ASP A 688 42.59 -10.05 -10.61
C ASP A 688 44.10 -10.08 -10.31
N LEU A 689 44.64 -8.93 -9.90
CA LEU A 689 46.08 -8.75 -9.64
C LEU A 689 46.45 -8.84 -8.15
N ALA A 690 45.46 -8.93 -7.28
CA ALA A 690 45.65 -9.23 -5.86
C ALA A 690 44.45 -10.02 -5.32
N VAL A 691 44.70 -10.90 -4.36
CA VAL A 691 43.66 -11.75 -3.75
C VAL A 691 43.61 -11.57 -2.23
N GLY A 692 42.45 -11.19 -1.71
CA GLY A 692 42.18 -10.87 -0.31
C GLY A 692 41.34 -11.90 0.43
N LEU A 693 40.99 -11.56 1.68
CA LEU A 693 40.04 -12.31 2.50
C LEU A 693 38.71 -11.56 2.64
N THR A 694 37.59 -12.27 2.46
CA THR A 694 36.26 -11.77 2.81
C THR A 694 35.89 -12.14 4.25
N ALA A 695 34.90 -11.45 4.81
CA ALA A 695 34.43 -11.66 6.17
C ALA A 695 34.04 -13.13 6.42
N GLU A 696 34.52 -13.69 7.53
CA GLU A 696 34.27 -15.10 7.89
C GLU A 696 32.86 -15.33 8.43
N ASN A 697 32.26 -14.33 9.07
CA ASN A 697 30.95 -14.44 9.69
C ASN A 697 30.10 -13.18 9.47
N LEU A 698 28.79 -13.33 9.74
CA LEU A 698 27.81 -12.27 9.53
C LEU A 698 28.08 -11.03 10.41
N ALA A 699 28.58 -11.21 11.64
CA ALA A 699 28.87 -10.09 12.52
C ALA A 699 29.98 -9.20 11.97
N SER A 700 31.11 -9.80 11.55
CA SER A 700 32.21 -9.08 10.90
C SER A 700 31.77 -8.42 9.59
N TYR A 701 30.92 -9.09 8.81
CA TYR A 701 30.34 -8.52 7.59
C TYR A 701 29.49 -7.27 7.88
N ILE A 702 28.59 -7.32 8.87
CA ILE A 702 27.74 -6.17 9.25
C ILE A 702 28.60 -5.00 9.74
N VAL A 703 29.63 -5.26 10.54
CA VAL A 703 30.56 -4.22 11.01
C VAL A 703 31.27 -3.55 9.83
N GLN A 704 31.74 -4.33 8.86
CA GLN A 704 32.37 -3.81 7.64
C GLN A 704 31.40 -2.92 6.84
N ARG A 705 30.19 -3.42 6.55
CA ARG A 705 29.19 -2.68 5.75
C ARG A 705 28.68 -1.43 6.47
N ARG A 706 28.54 -1.48 7.80
CA ARG A 706 28.19 -0.31 8.62
C ARG A 706 29.26 0.77 8.51
N ARG A 707 30.55 0.41 8.54
CA ARG A 707 31.65 1.38 8.38
C ARG A 707 31.59 2.05 7.01
N TRP A 708 31.39 1.29 5.95
CA TRP A 708 31.27 1.83 4.58
C TRP A 708 30.07 2.75 4.44
N MET A 709 28.90 2.35 4.96
CA MET A 709 27.70 3.19 4.97
C MET A 709 27.94 4.51 5.71
N LEU A 710 28.50 4.46 6.92
CA LEU A 710 28.79 5.65 7.71
C LEU A 710 29.81 6.56 7.04
N GLY A 711 30.87 6.01 6.44
CA GLY A 711 31.87 6.78 5.70
C GLY A 711 31.29 7.49 4.48
N CYS A 712 30.45 6.80 3.68
CA CYS A 712 29.74 7.42 2.56
C CYS A 712 28.80 8.55 3.02
N LEU A 713 28.08 8.36 4.14
CA LEU A 713 27.23 9.40 4.71
C LEU A 713 28.05 10.60 5.24
N GLN A 714 29.21 10.36 5.84
CA GLN A 714 30.12 11.41 6.29
C GLN A 714 30.59 12.26 5.10
N ILE A 715 30.99 11.63 4.00
CA ILE A 715 31.37 12.33 2.76
C ILE A 715 30.16 13.13 2.26
N PHE A 716 28.99 12.51 2.10
CA PHE A 716 27.79 13.19 1.59
C PHE A 716 27.37 14.42 2.40
N PHE A 717 27.39 14.34 3.73
CA PHE A 717 26.93 15.43 4.59
C PHE A 717 28.01 16.48 4.90
N LYS A 718 29.29 16.10 4.97
CA LYS A 718 30.38 17.02 5.36
C LYS A 718 31.16 17.59 4.18
N ASP A 719 31.26 16.85 3.08
CA ASP A 719 32.04 17.23 1.91
C ASP A 719 31.38 16.73 0.62
N ASN A 720 30.14 17.20 0.43
CA ASN A 720 29.20 16.70 -0.56
C ASN A 720 29.81 16.69 -1.98
N PRO A 721 29.93 15.54 -2.65
CA PRO A 721 30.49 15.44 -4.00
C PRO A 721 29.70 16.26 -5.03
N LEU A 722 28.38 16.44 -4.84
CA LEU A 722 27.52 17.21 -5.74
C LEU A 722 27.84 18.73 -5.73
N LEU A 723 28.49 19.20 -4.67
CA LEU A 723 28.84 20.61 -4.48
C LEU A 723 30.36 20.83 -4.45
N CYS A 724 31.14 19.77 -4.69
CA CYS A 724 32.59 19.81 -4.63
C CYS A 724 33.15 20.58 -5.84
N ARG A 725 33.84 21.69 -5.58
CA ARG A 725 34.42 22.52 -6.65
C ARG A 725 35.52 21.76 -7.38
N GLY A 726 35.50 21.81 -8.70
CA GLY A 726 36.48 21.14 -9.57
C GLY A 726 36.09 19.71 -9.97
N LEU A 727 35.05 19.14 -9.33
CA LEU A 727 34.45 17.90 -9.79
C LEU A 727 33.52 18.19 -10.98
N SER A 728 33.70 17.49 -12.09
CA SER A 728 32.80 17.62 -13.25
C SER A 728 31.56 16.75 -13.07
N LEU A 729 30.46 17.06 -13.77
CA LEU A 729 29.21 16.27 -13.76
C LEU A 729 29.42 14.77 -14.11
N ARG A 730 30.55 14.46 -14.75
CA ARG A 730 30.94 13.11 -15.17
C ARG A 730 31.34 12.23 -13.99
N HIS A 731 31.95 12.83 -12.96
CA HIS A 731 32.39 12.18 -11.74
C HIS A 731 31.27 12.24 -10.70
#